data_AF-A0A1K1R3C5-F1
#
_entry.id   AF-A0A1K1R3C5-F1
#
_cell.length_a   1.000
_cell.length_b   1.000
_cell.length_c   1.000
_cell.angle_alpha   90.00
_cell.angle_beta   90.00
_cell.angle_gamma   90.00
#
_symmetry.space_group_name_H-M   'P 1'
#
loop_
_entity.id
_entity.type
_entity.pdbx_description
1 polymer ?
#
loop_
_entity_poly.entity_id
_entity_poly.type
_entity_poly.pdbx_seq_one_letter_code
_entity_poly.pdbx_strand_id
1 'polypeptide(L)'
;MKFVTTVIILLLHLSGFAQISVNVYAHLTQTGAIGSLSFDQTTALSSSPLSATGGPVYGGTVSHIPPFALYRNDVRIGSVSSGNIYPVGAIRGDLQFYGDEIGSGYFSVRYVYEMAAPHQVSGNVSSGTQTCANSAISLRSVNNWPLFDDSYVSTSVVWEYNLNGGTAWPGFDSSSATFSCSFLPLLHIPVTSVVNVRFRCRIKAEYKKGTYYSPYSAASEIYTIIPAPPIVKNVSELVTGPACAGKANGWIYLPGKAISSGDPFMYWLLRPGNAITPCTTNCGDLVDWSNGVDSVSKGVGVRGLKAGTYTLWLINSGGSAGNCLTPLKVVIPEVAALSLTTKSVTNIGCNGGRDGMISVQATGGGGYTYTLKTPAGELLNNTNGNWKELAAGTYEVTVSDTTCNEAQRMSITLTEPARISATVNVVHGSCNFPSDARIDLAASGADIHVYSESGILQPALSGLTAGKYLIKITDVIHPACPSWDTTVTITGPAPLSLQLIEADSVSCQGANDGHLQVRGNGNLYQLTGPVQMTNATGDFNHLPPGEYKVQVKRNGTTCEEVISAQYTVYERPPLQVSLQHTPISCHNAANGYLQARVSGGTGAYYYTWEKLEQAKWFATGMQVEDVEPGTYRVTVTDKACSISSDTIVMANPPQLSIDYVGIREAICLEDGAAFDITASGGDGRYAFACSMDHGETYSPLAQIHIAGEYDIRVMDGKGCMAWAPDTYTITLPDSLTIQTKLTDITCRGNDDGSIEVSAAGSDYALSYSLDNENWQASPVFDNLLAGKYTVYVIDDRTCMKSLEVKLSEDTTRQTLKISLIGTQDVYCGNDTTGEIRFITSGGMAPYTYSLDNSNWIAIPHFPGLSAGHYTIQAKDGLGCVTKYAADIIADDPAMQLSARVTPVRCNGTPTGALDITALGGDSIYHYAWVETALSANHISQLKAGNYHLIVTDGKGCVVSGAYTIPEPFELTMKLNTTTVCDGLQDGAIEILADGGIVNYAYSLGDANWQGDPKFLNLAPGNYTVVIRDANDCLLQEQVTLIKRNTQPTVNFLVVSRNNALDTLAVREICLPAPDSVNWEFPPGAEWLGTDLYNAPLIKFSRQGDYWIKMYATFGTCTYNLQKVVNIQPYDPLAIPVYQLPVSIIDTVIVSPNPSQGYFKCRIQLSKKQQTTVSVYDLNGHMIARKQYAPGLLIEDSFDLGKVLSGMYLLRVITENDSKDVPFIVSQF
;
A
#
# COMPACT_ATOMS: atom_id res chain seq x y z
N MET A 1 41.20 23.21 9.58
CA MET A 1 41.16 22.33 10.78
C MET A 1 39.91 21.48 10.69
N LYS A 2 39.96 20.19 11.04
CA LYS A 2 38.75 19.41 11.33
C LYS A 2 38.41 19.65 12.80
N PHE A 3 37.18 20.07 13.12
CA PHE A 3 36.71 20.00 14.51
C PHE A 3 36.16 18.59 14.76
N VAL A 4 36.55 18.02 15.89
CA VAL A 4 36.10 16.69 16.33
C VAL A 4 34.87 16.86 17.20
N THR A 5 33.80 16.13 16.88
CA THR A 5 32.53 16.14 17.62
C THR A 5 32.79 15.80 19.09
N THR A 6 32.60 16.78 19.98
CA THR A 6 32.87 16.62 21.42
C THR A 6 31.55 16.31 22.13
N VAL A 7 31.51 15.17 22.83
CA VAL A 7 30.32 14.72 23.57
C VAL A 7 30.21 15.47 24.90
N ILE A 8 29.07 16.10 25.16
CA ILE A 8 28.72 16.60 26.49
C ILE A 8 28.02 15.47 27.24
N ILE A 9 28.66 14.94 28.30
CA ILE A 9 28.07 13.94 29.18
C ILE A 9 27.33 14.66 30.30
N LEU A 10 26.01 14.47 30.37
CA LEU A 10 25.16 14.98 31.45
C LEU A 10 24.93 13.84 32.46
N LEU A 11 25.40 14.01 33.70
CA LEU A 11 25.15 13.08 34.80
C LEU A 11 24.10 13.65 35.75
N LEU A 12 23.02 12.89 35.95
CA LEU A 12 21.93 13.19 36.88
C LEU A 12 21.95 12.21 38.06
N HIS A 13 21.67 12.72 39.24
CA HIS A 13 21.33 11.93 40.43
C HIS A 13 19.96 12.35 40.92
N LEU A 14 19.14 11.36 41.28
CA LEU A 14 17.77 11.53 41.78
C LEU A 14 17.68 10.93 43.18
N SER A 15 17.74 11.78 44.20
CA SER A 15 17.09 11.52 45.49
C SER A 15 15.66 12.10 45.45
N GLY A 16 14.77 11.56 46.29
CA GLY A 16 13.33 11.84 46.20
C GLY A 16 12.95 13.31 46.41
N PHE A 17 11.86 13.72 45.76
CA PHE A 17 11.19 15.04 45.82
C PHE A 17 11.84 16.21 45.04
N ALA A 18 11.60 16.21 43.72
CA ALA A 18 11.26 17.40 42.94
C ALA A 18 12.26 18.60 42.95
N GLN A 19 13.55 18.33 42.74
CA GLN A 19 14.50 19.33 42.21
C GLN A 19 15.26 18.75 41.01
N ILE A 20 15.64 19.61 40.06
CA ILE A 20 16.45 19.25 38.88
C ILE A 20 17.79 19.99 38.99
N SER A 21 18.88 19.24 39.09
CA SER A 21 20.24 19.77 39.09
C SER A 21 20.87 19.60 37.70
N VAL A 22 21.42 20.65 37.11
CA VAL A 22 22.07 20.61 35.80
C VAL A 22 23.56 20.91 35.95
N ASN A 23 24.40 19.88 35.82
CA ASN A 23 25.85 20.03 35.80
C ASN A 23 26.34 20.08 34.35
N VAL A 24 27.11 21.11 33.99
CA VAL A 24 27.70 21.27 32.65
C VAL A 24 29.21 21.12 32.73
N TYR A 25 29.74 20.04 32.16
CA TYR A 25 31.18 19.81 32.03
C TYR A 25 31.65 20.13 30.61
N ALA A 26 32.72 20.90 30.49
CA ALA A 26 33.33 21.25 29.21
C ALA A 26 34.83 20.89 29.21
N HIS A 27 35.20 19.86 28.45
CA HIS A 27 36.60 19.49 28.23
C HIS A 27 37.12 20.20 26.96
N LEU A 28 38.20 20.96 27.09
CA LEU A 28 38.83 21.69 25.97
C LEU A 28 40.25 21.18 25.71
N THR A 29 40.51 20.73 24.49
CA THR A 29 41.77 20.11 24.06
C THR A 29 42.65 21.07 23.24
N GLN A 30 42.94 22.26 23.78
CA GLN A 30 44.07 23.07 23.28
C GLN A 30 44.66 24.01 24.34
N THR A 31 45.98 24.17 24.29
CA THR A 31 46.78 24.97 25.23
C THR A 31 46.79 26.45 24.85
N GLY A 32 45.85 27.21 25.41
CA GLY A 32 45.83 28.67 25.37
C GLY A 32 44.99 29.21 26.52
N ALA A 33 45.38 30.34 27.11
CA ALA A 33 44.72 30.88 28.31
C ALA A 33 43.24 31.20 28.04
N ILE A 34 42.35 30.66 28.87
CA ILE A 34 40.89 30.75 28.70
C ILE A 34 40.33 31.76 29.71
N GLY A 35 39.61 32.78 29.21
CA GLY A 35 38.88 33.72 30.06
C GLY A 35 37.54 33.15 30.56
N SER A 36 36.85 33.91 31.41
CA SER A 36 35.61 33.48 32.05
C SER A 36 34.48 33.17 31.08
N LEU A 37 33.80 32.05 31.32
CA LEU A 37 32.44 31.78 30.87
C LEU A 37 31.47 32.38 31.89
N SER A 38 30.46 33.10 31.40
CA SER A 38 29.37 33.66 32.20
C SER A 38 28.01 33.26 31.62
N PHE A 39 27.02 33.17 32.50
CA PHE A 39 25.61 32.98 32.17
C PHE A 39 24.83 34.19 32.68
N ASP A 40 23.82 34.62 31.93
CA ASP A 40 22.95 35.75 32.31
C ASP A 40 21.49 35.27 32.39
N GLN A 41 20.81 35.64 33.47
CA GLN A 41 19.36 35.52 33.63
C GLN A 41 18.83 36.83 34.21
N THR A 42 17.82 37.40 33.55
CA THR A 42 17.33 38.77 33.78
C THR A 42 16.44 38.93 35.03
N THR A 43 16.62 38.09 36.04
CA THR A 43 15.95 38.17 37.35
C THR A 43 16.94 37.86 38.48
N ALA A 44 17.01 38.73 39.48
CA ALA A 44 18.20 38.86 40.33
C ALA A 44 18.46 37.69 41.30
N LEU A 45 19.65 37.10 41.17
CA LEU A 45 20.41 36.44 42.24
C LEU A 45 21.87 36.95 42.23
N SER A 46 22.59 36.76 43.34
CA SER A 46 23.85 37.45 43.62
C SER A 46 25.03 37.04 42.73
N SER A 47 25.77 38.03 42.22
CA SER A 47 27.02 37.83 41.49
C SER A 47 28.17 37.37 42.40
N SER A 48 28.80 36.25 42.06
CA SER A 48 30.07 35.78 42.62
C SER A 48 30.99 35.29 41.50
N PRO A 49 32.30 35.61 41.50
CA PRO A 49 33.22 35.12 40.49
C PRO A 49 33.52 33.63 40.67
N LEU A 50 33.48 32.87 39.58
CA LEU A 50 33.81 31.44 39.57
C LEU A 50 35.32 31.22 39.67
N SER A 51 35.75 30.35 40.58
CA SER A 51 37.07 29.71 40.53
C SER A 51 37.02 28.46 39.64
N ALA A 52 38.17 27.80 39.44
CA ALA A 52 38.29 26.60 38.60
C ALA A 52 37.50 25.36 39.10
N THR A 53 36.86 25.45 40.27
CA THR A 53 35.94 24.45 40.82
C THR A 53 34.65 25.16 41.26
N GLY A 54 33.71 25.33 40.31
CA GLY A 54 32.47 26.08 40.52
C GLY A 54 31.47 25.37 41.45
N GLY A 55 30.76 26.16 42.27
CA GLY A 55 29.67 25.68 43.14
C GLY A 55 28.29 25.71 42.47
N PRO A 56 27.27 25.11 43.11
CA PRO A 56 25.92 24.99 42.55
C PRO A 56 25.14 26.32 42.54
N VAL A 57 24.25 26.47 41.56
CA VAL A 57 23.27 27.56 41.45
C VAL A 57 21.87 26.96 41.45
N TYR A 58 20.97 27.48 42.28
CA TYR A 58 19.61 26.94 42.47
C TYR A 58 18.58 27.72 41.67
N GLY A 59 17.70 27.00 40.95
CA GLY A 59 16.55 27.56 40.21
C GLY A 59 15.26 26.76 40.51
N GLY A 60 14.13 27.46 40.52
CA GLY A 60 12.81 26.87 40.81
C GLY A 60 12.15 26.16 39.62
N THR A 61 11.02 25.52 39.88
CA THR A 61 10.19 24.84 38.86
C THR A 61 9.53 25.82 37.90
N VAL A 62 9.84 25.70 36.60
CA VAL A 62 9.22 26.47 35.51
C VAL A 62 8.93 25.54 34.33
N SER A 63 7.80 25.71 33.64
CA SER A 63 7.39 24.89 32.49
C SER A 63 8.16 25.19 31.19
N HIS A 64 8.97 26.24 31.18
CA HIS A 64 9.88 26.62 30.09
C HIS A 64 11.23 27.03 30.68
N ILE A 65 12.32 26.53 30.10
CA ILE A 65 13.68 27.02 30.39
C ILE A 65 13.95 28.19 29.44
N PRO A 66 14.24 29.41 29.93
CA PRO A 66 14.57 30.53 29.06
C PRO A 66 15.88 30.25 28.30
N PRO A 67 16.01 30.68 27.03
CA PRO A 67 17.22 30.43 26.24
C PRO A 67 18.40 31.20 26.83
N PHE A 68 19.48 30.50 27.16
CA PHE A 68 20.68 31.09 27.75
C PHE A 68 21.76 31.30 26.68
N ALA A 69 22.43 32.46 26.74
CA ALA A 69 23.54 32.80 25.87
C ALA A 69 24.87 32.32 26.45
N LEU A 70 25.77 31.87 25.57
CA LEU A 70 27.13 31.46 25.90
C LEU A 70 28.09 32.60 25.53
N TYR A 71 28.90 33.04 26.48
CA TYR A 71 29.90 34.09 26.30
C TYR A 71 31.32 33.57 26.50
N ARG A 72 32.28 34.11 25.75
CA ARG A 72 33.71 33.93 25.95
C ARG A 72 34.37 35.29 25.83
N ASN A 73 35.02 35.76 26.91
CA ASN A 73 35.63 37.09 26.98
C ASN A 73 34.62 38.19 26.59
N ASP A 74 33.42 38.14 27.18
CA ASP A 74 32.25 39.02 26.95
C ASP A 74 31.69 39.07 25.51
N VAL A 75 32.27 38.32 24.57
CA VAL A 75 31.69 38.11 23.23
C VAL A 75 30.72 36.92 23.28
N ARG A 76 29.48 37.12 22.81
CA ARG A 76 28.50 36.04 22.66
C ARG A 76 28.97 35.07 21.57
N ILE A 77 29.34 33.86 21.98
CA ILE A 77 29.74 32.77 21.08
C ILE A 77 28.59 31.83 20.72
N GLY A 78 27.44 31.95 21.38
CA GLY A 78 26.25 31.19 21.01
C GLY A 78 25.05 31.37 21.94
N SER A 79 24.10 30.45 21.83
CA SER A 79 23.01 30.26 22.78
C SER A 79 22.35 28.89 22.61
N VAL A 80 21.79 28.37 23.70
CA VAL A 80 21.01 27.13 23.73
C VAL A 80 19.54 27.48 23.95
N SER A 81 18.64 26.85 23.18
CA SER A 81 17.19 27.01 23.29
C SER A 81 16.51 25.64 23.34
N SER A 82 15.54 25.46 24.24
CA SER A 82 14.74 24.23 24.32
C SER A 82 13.83 24.08 23.10
N GLY A 83 14.06 23.05 22.29
CA GLY A 83 13.09 22.60 21.28
C GLY A 83 11.87 21.91 21.90
N ASN A 84 10.87 21.59 21.07
CA ASN A 84 9.57 21.00 21.45
C ASN A 84 9.71 19.87 22.50
N ILE A 85 8.89 19.96 23.54
CA ILE A 85 8.90 19.08 24.72
C ILE A 85 7.76 18.06 24.60
N TYR A 86 8.07 16.76 24.72
CA TYR A 86 7.05 15.71 24.85
C TYR A 86 6.36 15.77 26.23
N PRO A 87 5.06 15.42 26.35
CA PRO A 87 4.39 15.35 27.65
C PRO A 87 5.13 14.39 28.60
N VAL A 88 5.24 14.81 29.87
CA VAL A 88 6.39 14.45 30.71
C VAL A 88 6.28 13.08 31.37
N GLY A 89 7.13 12.14 30.95
CA GLY A 89 7.53 10.97 31.73
C GLY A 89 8.96 11.12 32.30
N ALA A 90 9.64 10.03 32.65
CA ALA A 90 11.04 10.11 33.10
C ALA A 90 11.98 10.53 31.95
N ILE A 91 13.16 11.06 32.28
CA ILE A 91 14.21 11.34 31.29
C ILE A 91 14.91 10.03 30.95
N ARG A 92 14.98 9.69 29.65
CA ARG A 92 15.58 8.44 29.15
C ARG A 92 17.09 8.58 28.95
N GLY A 93 17.87 8.10 29.93
CA GLY A 93 19.34 8.18 29.92
C GLY A 93 20.05 7.27 28.91
N ASP A 94 19.34 6.35 28.26
CA ASP A 94 19.84 5.49 27.19
C ASP A 94 19.92 6.18 25.82
N LEU A 95 19.26 7.35 25.67
CA LEU A 95 19.24 8.10 24.41
C LEU A 95 20.30 9.22 24.41
N GLN A 96 21.38 8.98 23.65
CA GLN A 96 22.43 9.98 23.44
C GLN A 96 21.89 11.24 22.74
N PHE A 97 22.27 12.41 23.25
CA PHE A 97 21.98 13.70 22.62
C PHE A 97 22.65 13.81 21.24
N TYR A 98 21.87 14.25 20.24
CA TYR A 98 22.35 14.65 18.92
C TYR A 98 21.75 16.00 18.56
N GLY A 99 22.57 16.87 17.98
CA GLY A 99 22.17 18.16 17.44
C GLY A 99 23.29 18.70 16.54
N ASP A 100 22.96 19.03 15.31
CA ASP A 100 23.89 19.63 14.35
C ASP A 100 24.05 21.14 14.59
N GLU A 101 25.19 21.72 14.18
CA GLU A 101 25.42 23.16 14.28
C GLU A 101 24.55 23.92 13.26
N ILE A 102 23.44 24.50 13.73
CA ILE A 102 22.70 25.48 12.95
C ILE A 102 23.51 26.78 12.95
N GLY A 103 24.12 27.05 11.80
CA GLY A 103 25.22 28.02 11.64
C GLY A 103 24.96 29.41 12.22
N SER A 104 26.04 30.09 12.58
CA SER A 104 26.11 31.29 13.45
C SER A 104 26.03 31.03 14.97
N GLY A 105 26.47 29.84 15.41
CA GLY A 105 26.74 29.56 16.84
C GLY A 105 25.53 29.13 17.67
N TYR A 106 24.45 28.65 17.03
CA TYR A 106 23.27 28.16 17.74
C TYR A 106 23.35 26.64 17.91
N PHE A 107 23.15 26.17 19.14
CA PHE A 107 23.10 24.75 19.46
C PHE A 107 21.69 24.37 19.91
N SER A 108 21.02 23.51 19.15
CA SER A 108 19.75 22.92 19.55
C SER A 108 20.01 21.67 20.39
N VAL A 109 19.45 21.63 21.59
CA VAL A 109 19.46 20.44 22.46
C VAL A 109 18.01 20.04 22.72
N ARG A 110 17.66 18.80 22.40
CA ARG A 110 16.36 18.20 22.70
C ARG A 110 16.52 17.13 23.78
N TYR A 111 15.62 17.15 24.76
CA TYR A 111 15.45 16.08 25.74
C TYR A 111 14.40 15.08 25.23
N VAL A 112 14.68 13.77 25.35
CA VAL A 112 13.68 12.73 25.11
C VAL A 112 13.14 12.24 26.46
N TYR A 113 11.83 12.41 26.64
CA TYR A 113 11.07 11.92 27.79
C TYR A 113 10.38 10.61 27.42
N GLU A 114 10.03 9.80 28.42
CA GLU A 114 9.14 8.66 28.20
C GLU A 114 7.79 9.11 27.65
N MET A 115 7.35 8.48 26.56
CA MET A 115 6.07 8.77 25.93
C MET A 115 4.93 8.23 26.79
N ALA A 116 4.09 9.12 27.30
CA ALA A 116 2.87 8.76 28.02
C ALA A 116 1.93 7.89 27.17
N ALA A 117 1.14 7.04 27.83
CA ALA A 117 0.09 6.26 27.17
C ALA A 117 -0.99 7.19 26.57
N PRO A 118 -1.47 6.95 25.34
CA PRO A 118 -2.58 7.72 24.80
C PRO A 118 -3.87 7.52 25.61
N HIS A 119 -4.77 8.50 25.53
CA HIS A 119 -6.10 8.39 26.13
C HIS A 119 -6.90 7.22 25.54
N GLN A 120 -7.94 6.77 26.26
CA GLN A 120 -8.80 5.66 25.84
C GLN A 120 -9.37 5.89 24.44
N VAL A 121 -9.37 4.85 23.60
CA VAL A 121 -9.92 4.91 22.24
C VAL A 121 -11.45 4.93 22.28
N SER A 122 -12.05 5.87 21.55
CA SER A 122 -13.48 5.93 21.26
C SER A 122 -13.73 5.89 19.75
N GLY A 123 -14.72 5.12 19.32
CA GLY A 123 -15.18 5.03 17.94
C GLY A 123 -16.49 5.77 17.74
N ASN A 124 -16.59 6.58 16.68
CA ASN A 124 -17.87 7.07 16.18
C ASN A 124 -18.49 6.00 15.28
N VAL A 125 -19.67 5.52 15.67
CA VAL A 125 -20.47 4.52 14.94
C VAL A 125 -21.91 5.03 14.85
N SER A 126 -22.52 4.95 13.66
CA SER A 126 -23.87 5.49 13.39
C SER A 126 -24.98 4.87 14.23
N SER A 127 -24.74 3.69 14.80
CA SER A 127 -25.66 2.90 15.64
C SER A 127 -25.09 2.61 17.04
N GLY A 128 -24.26 3.50 17.58
CA GLY A 128 -23.71 3.41 18.94
C GLY A 128 -22.51 2.48 19.03
N THR A 129 -22.73 1.18 19.25
CA THR A 129 -21.65 0.16 19.35
C THR A 129 -21.73 -0.93 18.27
N GLN A 130 -22.79 -0.98 17.46
CA GLN A 130 -22.98 -1.97 16.39
C GLN A 130 -22.67 -1.39 15.01
N THR A 131 -21.97 -2.15 14.15
CA THR A 131 -21.73 -1.79 12.73
C THR A 131 -21.64 -3.02 11.82
N CYS A 132 -21.86 -2.82 10.53
CA CYS A 132 -21.58 -3.79 9.48
C CYS A 132 -20.10 -3.76 9.08
N ALA A 133 -19.50 -4.91 8.74
CA ALA A 133 -18.08 -4.98 8.40
C ALA A 133 -17.70 -4.22 7.11
N ASN A 134 -18.67 -3.93 6.23
CA ASN A 134 -18.52 -3.09 5.04
C ASN A 134 -18.85 -1.59 5.30
N SER A 135 -19.16 -1.20 6.54
CA SER A 135 -19.36 0.20 6.94
C SER A 135 -18.15 0.70 7.70
N ALA A 136 -17.64 1.87 7.33
CA ALA A 136 -16.41 2.40 7.90
C ALA A 136 -16.57 2.74 9.39
N ILE A 137 -15.70 2.19 10.23
CA ILE A 137 -15.55 2.61 11.62
C ILE A 137 -14.50 3.71 11.69
N SER A 138 -14.76 4.76 12.48
CA SER A 138 -13.83 5.87 12.69
C SER A 138 -13.43 5.94 14.16
N LEU A 139 -12.21 5.50 14.47
CA LEU A 139 -11.63 5.53 15.81
C LEU A 139 -10.90 6.85 16.04
N ARG A 140 -10.96 7.35 17.27
CA ARG A 140 -10.18 8.48 17.76
C ARG A 140 -9.69 8.22 19.18
N SER A 141 -8.53 8.78 19.51
CA SER A 141 -8.12 9.01 20.88
C SER A 141 -7.94 10.52 21.05
N VAL A 142 -8.70 11.12 21.98
CA VAL A 142 -8.83 12.58 22.12
C VAL A 142 -8.04 13.09 23.32
N ASN A 143 -7.76 14.40 23.36
CA ASN A 143 -6.97 15.08 24.40
C ASN A 143 -5.49 14.66 24.49
N ASN A 144 -4.99 13.87 23.53
CA ASN A 144 -3.55 13.62 23.38
C ASN A 144 -2.81 14.89 22.93
N TRP A 145 -1.53 14.96 23.25
CA TRP A 145 -0.62 15.98 22.73
C TRP A 145 -0.34 15.74 21.24
N PRO A 146 -0.12 16.77 20.41
CA PRO A 146 0.25 16.60 19.01
C PRO A 146 1.54 15.81 18.86
N LEU A 147 1.56 14.84 17.93
CA LEU A 147 2.79 14.23 17.43
C LEU A 147 3.48 15.17 16.43
N PHE A 148 4.79 14.99 16.24
CA PHE A 148 5.61 15.80 15.34
C PHE A 148 6.81 15.01 14.83
N ASP A 149 7.12 15.20 13.54
CA ASP A 149 8.20 14.52 12.82
C ASP A 149 9.28 15.53 12.42
N ASP A 150 10.55 15.09 12.37
CA ASP A 150 11.66 15.87 11.82
C ASP A 150 12.83 14.99 11.34
N SER A 151 14.00 15.61 11.08
CA SER A 151 15.21 14.96 10.58
C SER A 151 15.86 13.92 11.53
N TYR A 152 15.38 13.80 12.77
CA TYR A 152 15.91 12.90 13.79
C TYR A 152 14.90 11.87 14.30
N VAL A 153 13.60 12.17 14.24
CA VAL A 153 12.52 11.26 14.68
C VAL A 153 11.32 11.31 13.73
N SER A 154 10.83 10.13 13.36
CA SER A 154 9.51 9.94 12.72
C SER A 154 8.55 9.34 13.74
N THR A 155 7.30 9.78 13.78
CA THR A 155 6.30 9.36 14.77
C THR A 155 5.02 8.86 14.11
N SER A 156 4.45 7.78 14.67
CA SER A 156 3.14 7.28 14.22
C SER A 156 2.33 6.67 15.35
N VAL A 157 1.03 6.52 15.13
CA VAL A 157 0.11 5.85 16.05
C VAL A 157 -0.11 4.42 15.55
N VAL A 158 0.30 3.44 16.35
CA VAL A 158 0.05 2.03 16.11
C VAL A 158 -1.30 1.65 16.71
N TRP A 159 -2.19 1.10 15.89
CA TRP A 159 -3.53 0.67 16.25
C TRP A 159 -3.64 -0.85 16.26
N GLU A 160 -4.24 -1.38 17.32
CA GLU A 160 -4.47 -2.81 17.53
C GLU A 160 -5.93 -3.09 17.90
N TYR A 161 -6.42 -4.26 17.51
CA TYR A 161 -7.75 -4.76 17.89
C TYR A 161 -7.66 -6.06 18.70
N ASN A 162 -8.74 -6.39 19.42
CA ASN A 162 -8.88 -7.63 20.18
C ASN A 162 -10.25 -8.24 19.94
N LEU A 163 -10.31 -9.54 19.65
CA LEU A 163 -11.54 -10.27 19.37
C LEU A 163 -12.03 -11.03 20.60
N ASN A 164 -13.31 -10.86 20.92
CA ASN A 164 -14.09 -11.62 21.90
C ASN A 164 -13.44 -11.73 23.32
N GLY A 165 -12.53 -10.81 23.67
CA GLY A 165 -11.82 -10.83 24.95
C GLY A 165 -10.64 -11.81 25.02
N GLY A 166 -10.10 -12.27 23.88
CA GLY A 166 -8.90 -13.11 23.83
C GLY A 166 -7.62 -12.40 24.28
N THR A 167 -6.48 -13.10 24.23
CA THR A 167 -5.17 -12.54 24.62
C THR A 167 -4.42 -11.84 23.49
N ALA A 168 -4.72 -12.18 22.23
CA ALA A 168 -4.04 -11.60 21.06
C ALA A 168 -4.51 -10.18 20.73
N TRP A 169 -3.58 -9.34 20.28
CA TRP A 169 -3.84 -7.97 19.82
C TRP A 169 -3.15 -7.69 18.47
N PRO A 170 -3.76 -8.09 17.33
CA PRO A 170 -3.17 -7.83 16.02
C PRO A 170 -3.15 -6.33 15.69
N GLY A 171 -2.02 -5.85 15.17
CA GLY A 171 -1.90 -4.51 14.60
C GLY A 171 -2.55 -4.43 13.22
N PHE A 172 -3.18 -3.30 12.91
CA PHE A 172 -3.87 -3.10 11.62
C PHE A 172 -3.61 -1.76 10.93
N ASP A 173 -3.12 -0.76 11.67
CA ASP A 173 -2.60 0.50 11.13
C ASP A 173 -1.40 0.97 11.97
N SER A 174 -0.42 1.58 11.31
CA SER A 174 0.75 2.25 11.92
C SER A 174 1.27 3.39 11.05
N SER A 175 0.47 3.86 10.08
CA SER A 175 0.89 4.69 8.95
C SER A 175 0.76 6.20 9.18
N SER A 176 0.05 6.64 10.22
CA SER A 176 -0.27 8.05 10.46
C SER A 176 0.22 8.55 11.82
N ALA A 177 0.70 9.78 11.87
CA ALA A 177 0.96 10.54 13.10
C ALA A 177 -0.33 11.05 13.80
N THR A 178 -1.52 10.72 13.30
CA THR A 178 -2.79 11.18 13.88
C THR A 178 -3.39 10.17 14.84
N PHE A 179 -3.90 10.65 15.99
CA PHE A 179 -4.72 9.85 16.93
C PHE A 179 -6.16 9.62 16.41
N SER A 180 -6.30 9.37 15.11
CA SER A 180 -7.55 9.00 14.45
C SER A 180 -7.30 8.11 13.24
N CYS A 181 -8.04 7.02 13.10
CA CYS A 181 -8.04 6.21 11.89
C CYS A 181 -9.47 5.85 11.46
N SER A 182 -9.69 5.71 10.16
CA SER A 182 -11.00 5.36 9.58
C SER A 182 -10.79 4.24 8.56
N PHE A 183 -11.45 3.10 8.77
CA PHE A 183 -11.22 1.89 7.97
C PHE A 183 -12.49 1.05 7.83
N LEU A 184 -12.51 0.17 6.83
CA LEU A 184 -13.54 -0.86 6.66
C LEU A 184 -13.12 -2.10 7.46
N PRO A 185 -13.89 -2.55 8.48
CA PRO A 185 -13.53 -3.72 9.27
C PRO A 185 -13.23 -4.97 8.42
N LEU A 186 -13.98 -5.20 7.33
CA LEU A 186 -13.81 -6.34 6.42
C LEU A 186 -12.40 -6.46 5.81
N LEU A 187 -11.63 -5.37 5.73
CA LEU A 187 -10.27 -5.37 5.16
C LEU A 187 -9.17 -5.69 6.18
N HIS A 188 -9.46 -5.58 7.48
CA HIS A 188 -8.45 -5.66 8.56
C HIS A 188 -8.79 -6.64 9.68
N ILE A 189 -10.07 -7.04 9.79
CA ILE A 189 -10.62 -7.85 10.88
C ILE A 189 -11.34 -9.06 10.26
N PRO A 190 -11.07 -10.30 10.69
CA PRO A 190 -11.73 -11.49 10.16
C PRO A 190 -13.17 -11.63 10.68
N VAL A 191 -14.12 -10.97 10.01
CA VAL A 191 -15.56 -10.97 10.36
C VAL A 191 -16.34 -11.96 9.49
N THR A 192 -16.21 -13.26 9.78
CA THR A 192 -17.03 -14.34 9.18
C THR A 192 -18.31 -14.65 9.95
N SER A 193 -18.41 -14.19 11.19
CA SER A 193 -19.59 -14.21 12.06
C SER A 193 -19.65 -12.92 12.88
N VAL A 194 -20.68 -12.72 13.71
CA VAL A 194 -20.75 -11.55 14.60
C VAL A 194 -19.64 -11.62 15.64
N VAL A 195 -18.75 -10.63 15.64
CA VAL A 195 -17.61 -10.55 16.58
C VAL A 195 -17.71 -9.31 17.46
N ASN A 196 -17.30 -9.46 18.72
CA ASN A 196 -17.11 -8.35 19.65
C ASN A 196 -15.65 -7.91 19.63
N VAL A 197 -15.39 -6.63 19.42
CA VAL A 197 -14.06 -6.07 19.19
C VAL A 197 -13.78 -4.94 20.18
N ARG A 198 -12.56 -4.90 20.71
CA ARG A 198 -12.00 -3.73 21.40
C ARG A 198 -10.79 -3.21 20.66
N PHE A 199 -10.52 -1.92 20.77
CA PHE A 199 -9.39 -1.25 20.14
C PHE A 199 -8.49 -0.59 21.17
N ARG A 200 -7.19 -0.49 20.87
CA ARG A 200 -6.21 0.29 21.63
C ARG A 200 -5.20 0.91 20.68
N CYS A 201 -4.50 1.95 21.14
CA CYS A 201 -3.42 2.57 20.38
C CYS A 201 -2.18 2.85 21.24
N ARG A 202 -1.02 3.02 20.59
CA ARG A 202 0.21 3.51 21.22
C ARG A 202 1.01 4.37 20.25
N ILE A 203 1.87 5.24 20.77
CA ILE A 203 2.82 6.02 19.98
C ILE A 203 4.01 5.12 19.62
N LYS A 204 4.47 5.20 18.38
CA LYS A 204 5.73 4.68 17.85
C LYS A 204 6.62 5.90 17.52
N ALA A 205 7.87 5.86 17.94
CA ALA A 205 8.87 6.88 17.59
C ALA A 205 10.13 6.20 17.05
N GLU A 206 10.52 6.56 15.82
CA GLU A 206 11.60 5.93 15.07
C GLU A 206 12.77 6.89 14.93
N TYR A 207 13.87 6.54 15.61
CA TYR A 207 15.13 7.26 15.55
C TYR A 207 16.15 6.43 14.77
N LYS A 208 17.20 7.05 14.23
CA LYS A 208 18.27 6.38 13.46
C LYS A 208 19.01 5.25 14.23
N LYS A 209 18.83 5.12 15.55
CA LYS A 209 19.40 4.05 16.40
C LYS A 209 18.37 3.02 16.89
N GLY A 210 17.07 3.20 16.65
CA GLY A 210 16.04 2.25 17.10
C GLY A 210 14.63 2.82 17.18
N THR A 211 13.65 1.91 17.28
CA THR A 211 12.23 2.21 17.40
C THR A 211 11.79 2.06 18.86
N TYR A 212 11.12 3.10 19.38
CA TYR A 212 10.61 3.18 20.75
C TYR A 212 9.09 3.27 20.73
N TYR A 213 8.44 2.81 21.81
CA TYR A 213 6.99 2.75 21.91
C TYR A 213 6.50 3.31 23.25
N SER A 214 5.36 4.01 23.24
CA SER A 214 4.63 4.30 24.49
C SER A 214 3.99 3.02 25.05
N PRO A 215 3.56 2.99 26.31
CA PRO A 215 2.53 2.07 26.75
C PRO A 215 1.25 2.26 25.92
N TYR A 216 0.42 1.22 25.84
CA TYR A 216 -0.87 1.30 25.16
C TYR A 216 -1.89 2.12 25.96
N SER A 217 -2.82 2.75 25.23
CA SER A 217 -4.04 3.28 25.79
C SER A 217 -4.83 2.22 26.55
N ALA A 218 -5.72 2.67 27.45
CA ALA A 218 -6.83 1.84 27.86
C ALA A 218 -7.61 1.36 26.62
N ALA A 219 -8.10 0.12 26.67
CA ALA A 219 -8.91 -0.45 25.60
C ALA A 219 -10.27 0.26 25.51
N SER A 220 -10.83 0.35 24.30
CA SER A 220 -12.16 0.90 24.06
C SER A 220 -13.27 0.09 24.73
N GLU A 221 -14.48 0.63 24.69
CA GLU A 221 -15.70 -0.17 24.84
C GLU A 221 -15.80 -1.26 23.76
N ILE A 222 -16.75 -2.19 23.94
CA ILE A 222 -16.97 -3.28 22.99
C ILE A 222 -17.77 -2.77 21.80
N TYR A 223 -17.22 -2.94 20.60
CA TYR A 223 -17.90 -2.76 19.33
C TYR A 223 -18.31 -4.11 18.76
N THR A 224 -19.60 -4.29 18.47
CA THR A 224 -20.12 -5.51 17.84
C THR A 224 -20.10 -5.32 16.32
N ILE A 225 -19.22 -6.05 15.63
CA ILE A 225 -19.10 -6.01 14.18
C ILE A 225 -19.86 -7.19 13.58
N ILE A 226 -20.88 -6.87 12.79
CA ILE A 226 -21.75 -7.80 12.08
C ILE A 226 -21.08 -8.10 10.71
N PRO A 227 -21.12 -9.34 10.20
CA PRO A 227 -20.60 -9.66 8.87
C PRO A 227 -21.13 -8.73 7.79
N ALA A 228 -20.30 -8.46 6.79
CA ALA A 228 -20.74 -7.72 5.60
C ALA A 228 -21.92 -8.46 4.94
N PRO A 229 -22.90 -7.73 4.38
CA PRO A 229 -23.98 -8.36 3.65
C PRO A 229 -23.44 -9.09 2.41
N PRO A 230 -24.15 -10.10 1.91
CA PRO A 230 -23.81 -10.69 0.62
C PRO A 230 -23.86 -9.62 -0.48
N ILE A 231 -22.85 -9.62 -1.34
CA ILE A 231 -22.73 -8.72 -2.49
C ILE A 231 -22.65 -9.55 -3.77
N VAL A 232 -23.24 -9.06 -4.86
CA VAL A 232 -23.09 -9.72 -6.17
C VAL A 232 -21.79 -9.23 -6.81
N LYS A 233 -20.80 -10.12 -6.97
CA LYS A 233 -19.48 -9.77 -7.55
C LYS A 233 -19.58 -9.28 -8.98
N ASN A 234 -20.49 -9.89 -9.74
CA ASN A 234 -20.76 -9.54 -11.12
C ASN A 234 -22.26 -9.56 -11.35
N VAL A 235 -22.87 -8.37 -11.50
CA VAL A 235 -24.31 -8.23 -11.73
C VAL A 235 -24.74 -8.85 -13.06
N SER A 236 -23.83 -9.07 -14.01
CA SER A 236 -24.14 -9.79 -15.26
C SER A 236 -24.45 -11.29 -15.07
N GLU A 237 -24.23 -11.85 -13.87
CA GLU A 237 -24.69 -13.20 -13.52
C GLU A 237 -26.11 -13.24 -12.97
N LEU A 238 -26.73 -12.10 -12.65
CA LEU A 238 -28.16 -12.02 -12.39
C LEU A 238 -28.91 -12.17 -13.72
N VAL A 239 -29.46 -13.35 -13.98
CA VAL A 239 -30.25 -13.62 -15.19
C VAL A 239 -31.72 -13.36 -14.91
N THR A 240 -32.38 -12.59 -15.77
CA THR A 240 -33.83 -12.38 -15.74
C THR A 240 -34.49 -13.02 -16.95
N GLY A 241 -35.58 -13.75 -16.73
CA GLY A 241 -36.47 -14.22 -17.78
C GLY A 241 -37.54 -13.17 -18.07
N PRO A 242 -37.74 -12.76 -19.34
CA PRO A 242 -38.79 -11.81 -19.68
C PRO A 242 -40.18 -12.39 -19.38
N ALA A 243 -41.14 -11.51 -19.11
CA ALA A 243 -42.55 -11.86 -19.09
C ALA A 243 -43.16 -11.64 -20.49
N CYS A 244 -44.04 -12.54 -20.92
CA CYS A 244 -44.85 -12.33 -22.11
C CYS A 244 -45.90 -11.24 -21.86
N ALA A 245 -46.32 -10.51 -22.90
CA ALA A 245 -47.21 -9.35 -22.77
C ALA A 245 -48.44 -9.61 -21.87
N GLY A 246 -48.56 -8.84 -20.78
CA GLY A 246 -49.65 -8.98 -19.80
C GLY A 246 -49.69 -10.29 -18.99
N LYS A 247 -48.64 -11.13 -19.03
CA LYS A 247 -48.53 -12.38 -18.27
C LYS A 247 -47.66 -12.22 -17.01
N ALA A 248 -47.76 -13.21 -16.13
CA ALA A 248 -46.95 -13.34 -14.92
C ALA A 248 -46.07 -14.61 -15.01
N ASN A 249 -45.21 -14.68 -16.02
CA ASN A 249 -44.35 -15.84 -16.32
C ASN A 249 -42.84 -15.52 -16.33
N GLY A 250 -42.46 -14.26 -16.06
CA GLY A 250 -41.06 -13.86 -15.89
C GLY A 250 -40.44 -14.45 -14.62
N TRP A 251 -39.12 -14.35 -14.52
CA TRP A 251 -38.36 -14.91 -13.40
C TRP A 251 -37.02 -14.18 -13.17
N ILE A 252 -36.46 -14.33 -11.97
CA ILE A 252 -35.07 -13.96 -11.64
C ILE A 252 -34.30 -15.22 -11.25
N TYR A 253 -33.03 -15.31 -11.62
CA TYR A 253 -32.10 -16.29 -11.09
C TYR A 253 -30.73 -15.65 -10.88
N LEU A 254 -30.28 -15.67 -9.63
CA LEU A 254 -28.95 -15.24 -9.20
C LEU A 254 -28.22 -16.49 -8.69
N PRO A 255 -27.29 -17.08 -9.46
CA PRO A 255 -26.60 -18.29 -9.06
C PRO A 255 -25.69 -18.01 -7.86
N GLY A 256 -25.58 -18.96 -6.93
CA GLY A 256 -24.82 -18.75 -5.69
C GLY A 256 -23.35 -18.35 -5.89
N LYS A 257 -22.73 -18.79 -7.00
CA LYS A 257 -21.36 -18.43 -7.39
C LYS A 257 -21.16 -16.93 -7.68
N ALA A 258 -22.22 -16.21 -8.04
CA ALA A 258 -22.18 -14.76 -8.28
C ALA A 258 -22.14 -13.96 -6.96
N ILE A 259 -22.52 -14.58 -5.85
CA ILE A 259 -22.69 -13.93 -4.55
C ILE A 259 -21.40 -14.13 -3.73
N SER A 260 -20.71 -13.02 -3.43
CA SER A 260 -19.69 -13.01 -2.38
C SER A 260 -20.35 -12.79 -1.03
N SER A 261 -19.93 -13.54 -0.02
CA SER A 261 -20.27 -13.29 1.37
C SER A 261 -19.12 -13.77 2.25
N GLY A 262 -18.90 -13.10 3.39
CA GLY A 262 -18.03 -13.63 4.46
C GLY A 262 -18.72 -14.70 5.32
N ASP A 263 -20.04 -14.76 5.22
CA ASP A 263 -20.95 -15.72 5.84
C ASP A 263 -21.40 -16.73 4.77
N PRO A 264 -21.24 -18.06 4.95
CA PRO A 264 -21.71 -19.07 3.99
C PRO A 264 -23.25 -19.14 3.86
N PHE A 265 -23.96 -18.40 4.70
CA PHE A 265 -25.41 -18.28 4.72
C PHE A 265 -25.91 -16.86 4.40
N MET A 266 -27.19 -16.75 4.04
CA MET A 266 -27.89 -15.50 3.77
C MET A 266 -29.39 -15.62 4.01
N TYR A 267 -30.06 -14.48 4.18
CA TYR A 267 -31.47 -14.32 3.84
C TYR A 267 -31.60 -13.50 2.55
N TRP A 268 -32.73 -13.62 1.86
CA TRP A 268 -33.08 -12.75 0.75
C TRP A 268 -34.59 -12.43 0.75
N LEU A 269 -34.96 -11.25 0.26
CA LEU A 269 -36.36 -10.86 0.07
C LEU A 269 -36.55 -10.00 -1.19
N LEU A 270 -37.70 -10.14 -1.86
CA LEU A 270 -38.02 -9.45 -3.11
C LEU A 270 -39.24 -8.52 -2.90
N ARG A 271 -39.10 -7.24 -3.23
CA ARG A 271 -40.18 -6.22 -3.19
C ARG A 271 -40.40 -5.60 -4.57
N PRO A 272 -41.60 -5.09 -4.90
CA PRO A 272 -41.85 -4.40 -6.16
C PRO A 272 -41.24 -2.99 -6.16
N GLY A 273 -40.93 -2.47 -7.35
CA GLY A 273 -40.37 -1.13 -7.54
C GLY A 273 -38.94 -0.96 -6.99
N ASN A 274 -38.55 0.30 -6.78
CA ASN A 274 -37.30 0.69 -6.14
C ASN A 274 -37.54 0.85 -4.63
N ALA A 275 -37.63 -0.26 -3.90
CA ALA A 275 -37.92 -0.25 -2.46
C ALA A 275 -36.66 0.18 -1.67
N ILE A 276 -36.58 1.45 -1.28
CA ILE A 276 -35.42 2.05 -0.61
C ILE A 276 -35.23 1.66 0.87
N THR A 277 -36.22 1.02 1.49
CA THR A 277 -36.16 0.55 2.87
C THR A 277 -36.20 -0.99 2.96
N PRO A 278 -35.39 -1.62 3.82
CA PRO A 278 -35.49 -3.04 4.11
C PRO A 278 -36.68 -3.33 5.02
N CYS A 279 -37.21 -4.55 4.92
CA CYS A 279 -38.31 -5.03 5.76
C CYS A 279 -37.80 -5.89 6.91
N THR A 280 -37.95 -5.43 8.15
CA THR A 280 -37.61 -6.18 9.37
C THR A 280 -38.73 -7.13 9.82
N THR A 281 -39.96 -6.88 9.40
CA THR A 281 -41.12 -7.76 9.52
C THR A 281 -41.98 -7.69 8.24
N ASN A 282 -43.09 -8.43 8.18
CA ASN A 282 -43.87 -8.64 6.95
C ASN A 282 -44.62 -7.36 6.48
N CYS A 283 -43.97 -6.56 5.63
CA CYS A 283 -44.42 -5.24 5.18
C CYS A 283 -45.71 -5.17 4.34
N GLY A 284 -46.32 -6.30 3.96
CA GLY A 284 -47.54 -6.34 3.14
C GLY A 284 -47.35 -6.11 1.63
N ASP A 285 -46.22 -5.58 1.19
CA ASP A 285 -45.82 -5.46 -0.22
C ASP A 285 -44.70 -6.44 -0.63
N LEU A 286 -44.53 -7.51 0.14
CA LEU A 286 -43.50 -8.53 -0.05
C LEU A 286 -43.91 -9.52 -1.16
N VAL A 287 -43.02 -9.77 -2.12
CA VAL A 287 -43.29 -10.63 -3.30
C VAL A 287 -42.91 -12.09 -3.02
N ASP A 288 -41.68 -12.31 -2.53
CA ASP A 288 -41.13 -13.62 -2.18
C ASP A 288 -39.92 -13.45 -1.23
N TRP A 289 -39.54 -14.48 -0.47
CA TRP A 289 -38.42 -14.44 0.47
C TRP A 289 -37.85 -15.82 0.85
N SER A 290 -36.61 -15.84 1.35
CA SER A 290 -36.02 -17.03 1.98
C SER A 290 -36.74 -17.37 3.29
N ASN A 291 -37.44 -18.51 3.33
CA ASN A 291 -38.12 -19.01 4.53
C ASN A 291 -37.13 -19.54 5.58
N GLY A 292 -36.46 -18.61 6.27
CA GLY A 292 -35.32 -18.89 7.14
C GLY A 292 -33.99 -18.67 6.44
N VAL A 293 -32.92 -19.18 7.06
CA VAL A 293 -31.54 -19.05 6.58
C VAL A 293 -31.31 -19.98 5.38
N ASP A 294 -30.86 -19.43 4.25
CA ASP A 294 -30.46 -20.18 3.05
C ASP A 294 -28.93 -20.20 2.92
N SER A 295 -28.37 -21.23 2.26
CA SER A 295 -26.95 -21.20 1.89
C SER A 295 -26.72 -20.28 0.70
N VAL A 296 -25.65 -19.46 0.74
CA VAL A 296 -25.23 -18.62 -0.38
C VAL A 296 -25.04 -19.44 -1.66
N SER A 297 -24.51 -20.66 -1.54
CA SER A 297 -24.29 -21.59 -2.66
C SER A 297 -25.56 -21.96 -3.45
N LYS A 298 -26.74 -21.90 -2.83
CA LYS A 298 -28.05 -22.16 -3.46
C LYS A 298 -28.43 -21.08 -4.47
N GLY A 299 -27.98 -19.84 -4.24
CA GLY A 299 -28.43 -18.65 -4.97
C GLY A 299 -29.87 -18.25 -4.64
N VAL A 300 -30.42 -17.35 -5.46
CA VAL A 300 -31.80 -16.87 -5.38
C VAL A 300 -32.53 -17.21 -6.69
N GLY A 301 -33.77 -17.70 -6.62
CA GLY A 301 -34.57 -18.00 -7.80
C GLY A 301 -36.05 -17.82 -7.54
N VAL A 302 -36.67 -16.80 -8.17
CA VAL A 302 -38.10 -16.49 -8.04
C VAL A 302 -38.75 -16.55 -9.42
N ARG A 303 -39.94 -17.15 -9.53
CA ARG A 303 -40.70 -17.34 -10.78
C ARG A 303 -42.13 -16.82 -10.62
N GLY A 304 -42.78 -16.56 -11.75
CA GLY A 304 -44.18 -16.07 -11.76
C GLY A 304 -44.29 -14.55 -11.69
N LEU A 305 -43.22 -13.84 -12.06
CA LEU A 305 -43.14 -12.39 -12.02
C LEU A 305 -43.79 -11.76 -13.27
N LYS A 306 -44.32 -10.55 -13.11
CA LYS A 306 -44.77 -9.71 -14.24
C LYS A 306 -43.61 -8.86 -14.76
N ALA A 307 -43.75 -8.30 -15.95
CA ALA A 307 -42.87 -7.24 -16.39
C ALA A 307 -42.91 -6.05 -15.42
N GLY A 308 -41.76 -5.45 -15.13
CA GLY A 308 -41.64 -4.38 -14.15
C GLY A 308 -40.27 -4.33 -13.44
N THR A 309 -40.13 -3.35 -12.54
CA THR A 309 -38.95 -3.22 -11.66
C THR A 309 -39.24 -3.83 -10.30
N TYR A 310 -38.23 -4.44 -9.69
CA TYR A 310 -38.22 -5.04 -8.36
C TYR A 310 -36.92 -4.68 -7.62
N THR A 311 -36.90 -4.84 -6.30
CA THR A 311 -35.69 -4.77 -5.48
C THR A 311 -35.51 -6.08 -4.75
N LEU A 312 -34.44 -6.80 -5.07
CA LEU A 312 -33.96 -7.97 -4.35
C LEU A 312 -32.99 -7.52 -3.27
N TRP A 313 -33.30 -7.75 -2.00
CA TRP A 313 -32.36 -7.51 -0.90
C TRP A 313 -31.63 -8.80 -0.55
N LEU A 314 -30.29 -8.75 -0.47
CA LEU A 314 -29.45 -9.80 0.08
C LEU A 314 -29.00 -9.42 1.49
N ILE A 315 -29.02 -10.36 2.43
CA ILE A 315 -28.97 -10.08 3.88
C ILE A 315 -28.09 -11.15 4.56
N ASN A 316 -27.20 -10.79 5.49
CA ASN A 316 -26.37 -11.77 6.21
C ASN A 316 -27.10 -12.40 7.43
N SER A 317 -26.56 -13.48 8.01
CA SER A 317 -27.09 -14.09 9.24
C SER A 317 -26.60 -13.43 10.53
N GLY A 318 -26.88 -12.13 10.70
CA GLY A 318 -26.47 -11.34 11.88
C GLY A 318 -27.24 -11.64 13.18
N GLY A 319 -28.38 -12.32 13.08
CA GLY A 319 -29.12 -12.85 14.23
C GLY A 319 -29.63 -11.76 15.18
N SER A 320 -29.41 -11.92 16.48
CA SER A 320 -29.86 -10.97 17.50
C SER A 320 -29.05 -9.66 17.54
N ALA A 321 -27.94 -9.56 16.82
CA ALA A 321 -27.19 -8.31 16.66
C ALA A 321 -27.77 -7.41 15.55
N GLY A 322 -28.80 -7.87 14.83
CA GLY A 322 -29.32 -7.21 13.64
C GLY A 322 -28.60 -7.65 12.38
N ASN A 323 -29.19 -7.38 11.21
CA ASN A 323 -28.68 -7.83 9.92
C ASN A 323 -28.25 -6.64 9.04
N CYS A 324 -27.14 -6.83 8.34
CA CYS A 324 -26.66 -5.98 7.26
C CYS A 324 -27.26 -6.42 5.93
N LEU A 325 -27.40 -5.49 4.98
CA LEU A 325 -28.25 -5.72 3.81
C LEU A 325 -27.85 -4.89 2.57
N THR A 326 -27.93 -5.54 1.40
CA THR A 326 -27.57 -4.99 0.08
C THR A 326 -28.81 -4.96 -0.82
N PRO A 327 -29.26 -3.79 -1.32
CA PRO A 327 -30.33 -3.72 -2.32
C PRO A 327 -29.76 -3.95 -3.73
N LEU A 328 -30.40 -4.83 -4.48
CA LEU A 328 -30.14 -5.08 -5.90
C LEU A 328 -31.40 -4.78 -6.70
N LYS A 329 -31.35 -3.75 -7.55
CA LYS A 329 -32.44 -3.42 -8.47
C LYS A 329 -32.49 -4.47 -9.58
N VAL A 330 -33.67 -5.03 -9.83
CA VAL A 330 -33.91 -6.04 -10.87
C VAL A 330 -35.04 -5.60 -11.79
N VAL A 331 -34.89 -5.80 -13.09
CA VAL A 331 -35.93 -5.51 -14.09
C VAL A 331 -36.33 -6.79 -14.80
N ILE A 332 -37.63 -7.07 -14.83
CA ILE A 332 -38.23 -8.09 -15.69
C ILE A 332 -38.70 -7.38 -16.97
N PRO A 333 -38.03 -7.61 -18.12
CA PRO A 333 -38.47 -7.05 -19.40
C PRO A 333 -39.76 -7.71 -19.91
N GLU A 334 -40.49 -7.02 -20.78
CA GLU A 334 -41.69 -7.54 -21.46
C GLU A 334 -41.37 -7.95 -22.91
N VAL A 335 -41.89 -9.10 -23.37
CA VAL A 335 -41.79 -9.52 -24.77
C VAL A 335 -42.88 -8.84 -25.59
N ALA A 336 -42.51 -8.10 -26.63
CA ALA A 336 -43.44 -7.50 -27.59
C ALA A 336 -44.22 -8.56 -28.40
N ALA A 337 -45.47 -8.28 -28.77
CA ALA A 337 -46.37 -9.24 -29.42
C ALA A 337 -45.99 -9.58 -30.88
N LEU A 338 -46.32 -10.81 -31.32
CA LEU A 338 -45.91 -11.40 -32.60
C LEU A 338 -46.62 -10.81 -33.84
N SER A 339 -45.83 -10.43 -34.84
CA SER A 339 -46.24 -9.98 -36.18
C SER A 339 -45.43 -10.66 -37.29
N LEU A 340 -45.93 -10.71 -38.54
CA LEU A 340 -45.32 -11.37 -39.71
C LEU A 340 -45.43 -10.52 -41.00
N THR A 341 -44.33 -10.37 -41.74
CA THR A 341 -44.21 -9.53 -42.94
C THR A 341 -43.38 -10.21 -44.05
N THR A 342 -43.60 -9.85 -45.33
CA THR A 342 -42.80 -10.37 -46.47
C THR A 342 -41.52 -9.55 -46.66
N LYS A 343 -40.40 -10.19 -47.03
CA LYS A 343 -39.07 -9.55 -47.08
C LYS A 343 -38.40 -9.56 -48.46
N SER A 344 -38.37 -10.69 -49.17
CA SER A 344 -37.93 -10.76 -50.57
C SER A 344 -38.41 -12.02 -51.28
N VAL A 345 -38.44 -12.00 -52.60
CA VAL A 345 -38.78 -13.14 -53.47
C VAL A 345 -37.85 -13.12 -54.68
N THR A 346 -37.17 -14.23 -54.96
CA THR A 346 -36.14 -14.32 -56.02
C THR A 346 -36.35 -15.58 -56.83
N ASN A 347 -36.50 -15.50 -58.15
CA ASN A 347 -36.52 -16.71 -59.00
C ASN A 347 -35.15 -17.40 -59.03
N ILE A 348 -35.15 -18.71 -59.28
CA ILE A 348 -34.01 -19.61 -59.21
C ILE A 348 -33.00 -19.34 -60.34
N GLY A 349 -31.71 -19.32 -59.98
CA GLY A 349 -30.54 -19.19 -60.85
C GLY A 349 -29.82 -20.50 -61.20
N CYS A 350 -30.27 -21.69 -60.73
CA CYS A 350 -29.79 -23.03 -61.08
C CYS A 350 -30.89 -24.15 -61.33
N ASN A 351 -30.76 -25.23 -62.16
CA ASN A 351 -31.82 -26.03 -62.89
C ASN A 351 -31.75 -27.49 -62.44
N GLY A 352 -32.83 -28.00 -61.85
CA GLY A 352 -32.67 -29.04 -60.82
C GLY A 352 -31.91 -28.53 -59.57
N GLY A 353 -31.03 -27.54 -59.73
CA GLY A 353 -30.78 -26.48 -58.75
C GLY A 353 -32.05 -25.69 -58.43
N ARG A 354 -31.97 -24.89 -57.37
CA ARG A 354 -33.16 -24.45 -56.63
C ARG A 354 -33.02 -23.10 -55.90
N ASP A 355 -31.89 -22.41 -56.03
CA ASP A 355 -31.47 -21.18 -55.32
C ASP A 355 -32.42 -19.96 -55.34
N GLY A 356 -33.57 -20.09 -55.99
CA GLY A 356 -34.73 -19.22 -55.80
C GLY A 356 -35.31 -19.35 -54.41
N MET A 357 -36.05 -18.32 -54.02
CA MET A 357 -36.09 -17.91 -52.62
C MET A 357 -37.40 -17.23 -52.25
N ILE A 358 -38.01 -17.72 -51.18
CA ILE A 358 -39.05 -17.00 -50.45
C ILE A 358 -38.44 -16.53 -49.12
N SER A 359 -38.53 -15.22 -48.84
CA SER A 359 -38.06 -14.59 -47.62
C SER A 359 -39.18 -13.80 -46.94
N VAL A 360 -39.42 -14.09 -45.67
CA VAL A 360 -40.33 -13.36 -44.76
C VAL A 360 -39.59 -12.97 -43.48
N GLN A 361 -40.19 -12.11 -42.67
CA GLN A 361 -39.66 -11.72 -41.36
C GLN A 361 -40.80 -11.50 -40.36
N ALA A 362 -40.69 -12.15 -39.21
CA ALA A 362 -41.49 -11.86 -38.03
C ALA A 362 -40.80 -10.84 -37.11
N THR A 363 -41.61 -10.14 -36.31
CA THR A 363 -41.16 -9.15 -35.31
C THR A 363 -42.04 -9.21 -34.07
N GLY A 364 -41.43 -9.22 -32.89
CA GLY A 364 -42.10 -9.50 -31.62
C GLY A 364 -42.30 -11.01 -31.42
N GLY A 365 -42.24 -11.48 -30.17
CA GLY A 365 -42.00 -12.87 -29.80
C GLY A 365 -40.50 -13.22 -29.74
N GLY A 366 -40.17 -14.52 -29.71
CA GLY A 366 -38.78 -15.00 -29.74
C GLY A 366 -38.65 -16.49 -30.09
N GLY A 367 -37.63 -16.86 -30.86
CA GLY A 367 -37.46 -18.26 -31.30
C GLY A 367 -38.56 -18.69 -32.28
N TYR A 368 -38.67 -17.96 -33.38
CA TYR A 368 -39.69 -18.20 -34.40
C TYR A 368 -39.49 -19.55 -35.09
N THR A 369 -40.54 -20.36 -35.14
CA THR A 369 -40.67 -21.46 -36.10
C THR A 369 -41.55 -20.98 -37.24
N TYR A 370 -40.97 -20.79 -38.41
CA TYR A 370 -41.71 -20.53 -39.63
C TYR A 370 -42.00 -21.86 -40.34
N THR A 371 -43.21 -22.03 -40.85
CA THR A 371 -43.65 -23.21 -41.61
C THR A 371 -44.09 -22.77 -42.99
N LEU A 372 -43.31 -23.11 -44.04
CA LEU A 372 -43.72 -22.92 -45.42
C LEU A 372 -44.33 -24.20 -45.97
N LYS A 373 -45.65 -24.20 -46.11
CA LYS A 373 -46.41 -25.24 -46.79
C LYS A 373 -46.19 -25.14 -48.30
N THR A 374 -45.76 -26.23 -48.92
CA THR A 374 -45.43 -26.30 -50.35
C THR A 374 -46.69 -26.43 -51.23
N PRO A 375 -46.58 -26.28 -52.57
CA PRO A 375 -47.71 -26.50 -53.48
C PRO A 375 -48.23 -27.94 -53.41
N ALA A 376 -47.36 -28.87 -53.02
CA ALA A 376 -47.69 -30.29 -52.82
C ALA A 376 -48.27 -30.58 -51.41
N GLY A 377 -48.40 -29.58 -50.54
CA GLY A 377 -48.95 -29.70 -49.19
C GLY A 377 -47.96 -30.12 -48.09
N GLU A 378 -46.69 -30.39 -48.44
CA GLU A 378 -45.61 -30.66 -47.49
C GLU A 378 -45.31 -29.42 -46.62
N LEU A 379 -44.88 -29.60 -45.36
CA LEU A 379 -44.62 -28.50 -44.42
C LEU A 379 -43.11 -28.32 -44.18
N LEU A 380 -42.48 -27.36 -44.86
CA LEU A 380 -41.06 -27.04 -44.71
C LEU A 380 -40.84 -26.04 -43.57
N ASN A 381 -40.45 -26.54 -42.40
CA ASN A 381 -40.14 -25.71 -41.24
C ASN A 381 -38.73 -25.12 -41.31
N ASN A 382 -38.57 -23.83 -40.97
CA ASN A 382 -37.28 -23.20 -40.70
C ASN A 382 -37.40 -22.17 -39.56
N THR A 383 -36.29 -21.53 -39.17
CA THR A 383 -36.24 -20.54 -38.07
C THR A 383 -35.91 -19.12 -38.53
N ASN A 384 -35.75 -18.90 -39.83
CA ASN A 384 -35.24 -17.64 -40.39
C ASN A 384 -36.16 -16.99 -41.44
N GLY A 385 -37.30 -17.59 -41.76
CA GLY A 385 -38.25 -17.12 -42.76
C GLY A 385 -37.73 -17.20 -44.20
N ASN A 386 -36.58 -17.85 -44.44
CA ASN A 386 -35.85 -17.81 -45.71
C ASN A 386 -35.70 -19.22 -46.30
N TRP A 387 -36.68 -19.63 -47.10
CA TRP A 387 -36.58 -20.85 -47.88
C TRP A 387 -35.92 -20.52 -49.21
N LYS A 388 -34.60 -20.71 -49.23
CA LYS A 388 -33.82 -20.94 -50.44
C LYS A 388 -34.01 -22.40 -50.87
N GLU A 389 -33.50 -22.75 -52.03
CA GLU A 389 -33.58 -24.12 -52.55
C GLU A 389 -35.02 -24.65 -52.74
N LEU A 390 -35.88 -23.74 -53.22
CA LEU A 390 -37.24 -24.02 -53.63
C LEU A 390 -37.35 -24.16 -55.16
N ALA A 391 -38.19 -25.09 -55.61
CA ALA A 391 -38.59 -25.20 -57.01
C ALA A 391 -39.79 -24.27 -57.34
N ALA A 392 -40.29 -24.33 -58.58
CA ALA A 392 -41.45 -23.53 -59.00
C ALA A 392 -42.78 -23.95 -58.34
N GLY A 393 -43.58 -22.97 -57.89
CA GLY A 393 -44.95 -23.18 -57.37
C GLY A 393 -45.37 -22.14 -56.33
N THR A 394 -46.59 -22.25 -55.77
CA THR A 394 -47.15 -21.35 -54.74
C THR A 394 -47.21 -21.99 -53.34
N TYR A 395 -46.92 -21.21 -52.29
CA TYR A 395 -46.69 -21.66 -50.93
C TYR A 395 -47.51 -20.87 -49.87
N GLU A 396 -47.80 -21.45 -48.70
CA GLU A 396 -48.46 -20.82 -47.53
C GLU A 396 -47.51 -20.81 -46.32
N VAL A 397 -47.14 -19.64 -45.80
CA VAL A 397 -46.29 -19.44 -44.61
C VAL A 397 -47.15 -19.32 -43.35
N THR A 398 -46.79 -20.05 -42.30
CA THR A 398 -47.13 -19.75 -40.89
C THR A 398 -45.86 -19.31 -40.15
N VAL A 399 -45.97 -18.51 -39.10
CA VAL A 399 -44.94 -18.37 -38.06
C VAL A 399 -45.55 -18.63 -36.69
N SER A 400 -44.81 -19.32 -35.82
CA SER A 400 -45.15 -19.58 -34.43
C SER A 400 -44.00 -19.12 -33.53
N ASP A 401 -44.32 -18.37 -32.49
CA ASP A 401 -43.39 -17.93 -31.44
C ASP A 401 -43.26 -19.01 -30.35
N THR A 402 -42.05 -19.51 -30.10
CA THR A 402 -41.80 -20.52 -29.05
C THR A 402 -41.54 -19.91 -27.67
N THR A 403 -41.35 -18.60 -27.56
CA THR A 403 -41.19 -17.89 -26.28
C THR A 403 -42.54 -17.64 -25.60
N CYS A 404 -43.57 -17.20 -26.34
CA CYS A 404 -44.91 -16.95 -25.79
C CYS A 404 -46.03 -17.88 -26.31
N ASN A 405 -45.75 -18.80 -27.24
CA ASN A 405 -46.71 -19.75 -27.84
C ASN A 405 -47.86 -19.09 -28.64
N GLU A 406 -47.53 -18.12 -29.50
CA GLU A 406 -48.46 -17.40 -30.39
C GLU A 406 -48.17 -17.68 -31.88
N ALA A 407 -49.08 -17.38 -32.84
CA ALA A 407 -48.86 -17.68 -34.28
C ALA A 407 -49.60 -16.76 -35.30
N GLN A 408 -49.07 -16.62 -36.53
CA GLN A 408 -49.55 -15.75 -37.66
C GLN A 408 -49.32 -16.39 -39.07
N ARG A 409 -49.94 -15.92 -40.19
CA ARG A 409 -49.88 -16.57 -41.56
C ARG A 409 -49.92 -15.66 -42.83
N MET A 410 -49.41 -16.12 -44.01
CA MET A 410 -49.40 -15.48 -45.39
C MET A 410 -49.01 -16.43 -46.60
N SER A 411 -48.83 -16.01 -47.88
CA SER A 411 -48.56 -16.90 -49.09
C SER A 411 -47.76 -16.31 -50.34
N ILE A 412 -46.89 -17.08 -51.11
CA ILE A 412 -45.78 -16.60 -52.09
C ILE A 412 -45.28 -17.63 -53.28
N THR A 413 -44.42 -17.35 -54.36
CA THR A 413 -44.09 -18.17 -55.68
C THR A 413 -42.68 -18.07 -56.53
N LEU A 414 -42.17 -19.00 -57.48
CA LEU A 414 -40.72 -19.17 -58.12
C LEU A 414 -40.29 -19.93 -59.57
N THR A 415 -39.01 -20.00 -60.19
CA THR A 415 -38.34 -20.82 -61.45
C THR A 415 -36.70 -20.83 -61.85
N GLU A 416 -35.91 -21.75 -62.64
CA GLU A 416 -34.42 -22.38 -62.49
C GLU A 416 -33.17 -22.90 -63.57
N PRO A 417 -31.73 -22.61 -63.53
CA PRO A 417 -30.27 -23.15 -64.17
C PRO A 417 -28.93 -24.25 -63.87
N ALA A 418 -27.91 -24.43 -62.83
CA ALA A 418 -26.62 -25.41 -62.62
C ALA A 418 -25.80 -25.85 -61.18
N ARG A 419 -24.56 -26.60 -60.97
CA ARG A 419 -23.75 -27.06 -59.63
C ARG A 419 -22.27 -27.90 -59.51
N ILE A 420 -21.35 -27.98 -58.41
CA ILE A 420 -19.89 -28.70 -58.15
C ILE A 420 -19.27 -29.25 -56.65
N SER A 421 -18.07 -30.01 -56.37
CA SER A 421 -17.30 -30.46 -54.99
C SER A 421 -15.94 -31.45 -54.79
N ALA A 422 -15.02 -31.54 -53.66
CA ALA A 422 -13.75 -32.49 -53.34
C ALA A 422 -13.02 -32.79 -51.82
N THR A 423 -11.83 -33.55 -51.51
CA THR A 423 -11.16 -34.11 -50.14
C THR A 423 -9.55 -34.51 -49.81
N VAL A 424 -8.92 -34.73 -48.53
CA VAL A 424 -7.37 -34.87 -48.05
C VAL A 424 -6.74 -35.73 -46.76
N ASN A 425 -5.38 -35.68 -46.29
CA ASN A 425 -4.57 -36.40 -45.13
C ASN A 425 -3.13 -35.85 -44.44
N VAL A 426 -2.39 -36.42 -43.37
CA VAL A 426 -1.12 -35.90 -42.52
C VAL A 426 -0.11 -36.86 -41.59
N VAL A 427 1.17 -36.52 -41.08
CA VAL A 427 2.20 -37.25 -40.09
C VAL A 427 3.33 -36.44 -39.19
N HIS A 428 4.20 -36.99 -38.20
CA HIS A 428 5.22 -36.36 -37.18
C HIS A 428 6.65 -37.05 -36.81
N GLY A 429 7.54 -36.50 -35.88
CA GLY A 429 8.97 -36.92 -35.51
C GLY A 429 9.52 -36.80 -34.02
N SER A 430 10.83 -36.97 -33.74
CA SER A 430 11.43 -37.40 -32.43
C SER A 430 12.75 -36.80 -31.84
N CYS A 431 13.64 -36.11 -32.59
CA CYS A 431 14.89 -35.50 -32.04
C CYS A 431 15.11 -34.05 -32.53
N ASN A 432 15.89 -33.24 -31.81
CA ASN A 432 16.06 -31.80 -32.10
C ASN A 432 17.17 -31.48 -33.12
N PHE A 433 18.33 -32.14 -33.01
CA PHE A 433 19.47 -31.88 -33.88
C PHE A 433 20.14 -33.21 -34.27
N PRO A 434 19.80 -33.83 -35.43
CA PRO A 434 18.77 -33.46 -36.43
C PRO A 434 17.37 -34.08 -36.17
N SER A 435 16.40 -33.88 -37.09
CA SER A 435 14.94 -34.16 -36.93
C SER A 435 14.25 -34.81 -38.18
N ASP A 436 12.98 -35.27 -38.10
CA ASP A 436 12.49 -36.48 -38.82
C ASP A 436 10.97 -36.64 -39.26
N ALA A 437 10.18 -35.62 -39.69
CA ALA A 437 8.71 -35.73 -40.02
C ALA A 437 8.23 -35.67 -41.53
N ARG A 438 6.93 -35.91 -41.91
CA ARG A 438 6.38 -36.01 -43.33
C ARG A 438 4.83 -35.83 -43.66
N ILE A 439 4.37 -35.68 -44.94
CA ILE A 439 2.96 -35.31 -45.44
C ILE A 439 2.52 -35.91 -46.86
N ASP A 440 1.20 -35.98 -47.25
CA ASP A 440 0.61 -36.43 -48.58
C ASP A 440 -0.77 -35.76 -49.05
N LEU A 441 -1.48 -36.19 -50.16
CA LEU A 441 -2.54 -35.41 -50.93
C LEU A 441 -3.61 -36.19 -51.85
N ALA A 442 -4.76 -35.59 -52.29
CA ALA A 442 -5.81 -36.10 -53.27
C ALA A 442 -6.79 -35.01 -53.92
N ALA A 443 -7.65 -35.30 -54.97
CA ALA A 443 -8.66 -34.36 -55.63
C ALA A 443 -9.69 -34.93 -56.74
N SER A 444 -10.77 -34.20 -57.18
CA SER A 444 -11.59 -34.40 -58.45
C SER A 444 -12.58 -33.22 -58.86
N GLY A 445 -13.10 -33.18 -60.10
CA GLY A 445 -14.34 -32.44 -60.50
C GLY A 445 -14.21 -31.18 -61.38
N ALA A 446 -13.03 -30.57 -61.39
CA ALA A 446 -12.53 -29.54 -62.32
C ALA A 446 -11.00 -29.78 -62.48
N ASP A 447 -10.28 -28.96 -63.25
CA ASP A 447 -8.83 -29.15 -63.47
C ASP A 447 -7.96 -28.67 -62.27
N ILE A 448 -6.80 -29.31 -62.07
CA ILE A 448 -6.13 -29.40 -60.75
C ILE A 448 -4.65 -28.99 -60.80
N HIS A 449 -4.24 -28.00 -60.01
CA HIS A 449 -2.84 -27.54 -59.86
C HIS A 449 -2.55 -27.02 -58.44
N VAL A 450 -1.41 -27.41 -57.85
CA VAL A 450 -1.01 -27.13 -56.44
C VAL A 450 0.26 -26.25 -56.37
N TYR A 451 0.37 -25.39 -55.36
CA TYR A 451 1.45 -24.40 -55.19
C TYR A 451 1.97 -24.30 -53.74
N SER A 452 3.23 -23.88 -53.57
CA SER A 452 3.82 -23.45 -52.29
C SER A 452 4.72 -22.21 -52.50
N GLU A 453 5.01 -21.44 -51.44
CA GLU A 453 5.71 -20.14 -51.56
C GLU A 453 7.13 -20.20 -52.13
N SER A 454 7.79 -21.36 -52.10
CA SER A 454 9.13 -21.57 -52.66
C SER A 454 9.17 -22.38 -53.96
N GLY A 455 8.01 -22.75 -54.53
CA GLY A 455 7.90 -23.41 -55.83
C GLY A 455 7.03 -24.68 -55.85
N ILE A 456 7.08 -25.40 -56.97
CA ILE A 456 6.26 -26.58 -57.27
C ILE A 456 7.02 -27.86 -56.91
N LEU A 457 6.44 -28.72 -56.06
CA LEU A 457 6.97 -30.05 -55.74
C LEU A 457 5.86 -31.12 -55.67
N GLN A 458 6.31 -32.38 -55.55
CA GLN A 458 5.59 -33.62 -55.86
C GLN A 458 4.82 -34.21 -54.64
N PRO A 459 4.02 -35.29 -54.80
CA PRO A 459 2.96 -35.70 -53.85
C PRO A 459 3.32 -36.11 -52.41
N ALA A 460 4.58 -35.99 -51.97
CA ALA A 460 4.98 -36.25 -50.58
C ALA A 460 6.20 -35.41 -50.16
N LEU A 461 6.25 -35.01 -48.88
CA LEU A 461 7.29 -34.17 -48.28
C LEU A 461 7.85 -34.82 -47.02
N SER A 462 9.15 -34.75 -46.75
CA SER A 462 9.79 -35.34 -45.55
C SER A 462 11.03 -34.58 -45.06
N GLY A 463 11.48 -34.87 -43.83
CA GLY A 463 12.64 -34.24 -43.19
C GLY A 463 12.31 -32.91 -42.48
N LEU A 464 11.06 -32.75 -42.06
CA LEU A 464 10.51 -31.46 -41.62
C LEU A 464 10.72 -31.20 -40.12
N THR A 465 11.10 -29.97 -39.78
CA THR A 465 11.17 -29.45 -38.40
C THR A 465 9.79 -28.94 -37.92
N ALA A 466 9.72 -28.45 -36.68
CA ALA A 466 8.52 -27.84 -36.11
C ALA A 466 8.02 -26.61 -36.93
N GLY A 467 6.92 -26.75 -37.68
CA GLY A 467 6.41 -25.73 -38.60
C GLY A 467 5.00 -26.01 -39.14
N LYS A 468 4.53 -25.26 -40.17
CA LYS A 468 3.19 -25.36 -40.83
C LYS A 468 3.25 -25.19 -42.37
N TYR A 469 2.31 -25.78 -43.14
CA TYR A 469 2.35 -25.87 -44.63
C TYR A 469 0.93 -25.91 -45.30
N LEU A 470 0.74 -25.41 -46.55
CA LEU A 470 -0.57 -25.08 -47.24
C LEU A 470 -0.71 -25.59 -48.72
N ILE A 471 -1.95 -25.81 -49.25
CA ILE A 471 -2.31 -26.50 -50.53
C ILE A 471 -3.64 -25.96 -51.19
N LYS A 472 -3.83 -25.94 -52.55
CA LYS A 472 -5.04 -25.40 -53.28
C LYS A 472 -5.34 -25.97 -54.71
N ILE A 473 -6.57 -25.81 -55.26
CA ILE A 473 -7.17 -26.25 -56.58
C ILE A 473 -8.36 -25.31 -57.04
N THR A 474 -8.80 -25.22 -58.33
CA THR A 474 -9.85 -24.25 -58.87
C THR A 474 -10.68 -24.66 -60.14
N ASP A 475 -11.89 -24.12 -60.37
CA ASP A 475 -12.65 -24.13 -61.69
C ASP A 475 -12.42 -22.83 -62.51
N VAL A 476 -12.65 -22.86 -63.83
CA VAL A 476 -12.14 -21.90 -64.84
C VAL A 476 -13.21 -21.14 -65.62
N ILE A 477 -14.37 -21.73 -65.97
CA ILE A 477 -15.36 -21.06 -66.86
C ILE A 477 -16.28 -20.11 -66.09
N HIS A 478 -16.82 -20.58 -64.96
CA HIS A 478 -17.45 -19.71 -63.97
C HIS A 478 -16.55 -19.73 -62.74
N PRO A 479 -15.53 -18.85 -62.60
CA PRO A 479 -14.62 -18.86 -61.45
C PRO A 479 -15.30 -18.51 -60.10
N ALA A 480 -16.61 -18.26 -60.09
CA ALA A 480 -17.45 -18.19 -58.88
C ALA A 480 -18.10 -19.53 -58.50
N CYS A 481 -18.06 -20.55 -59.37
CA CYS A 481 -18.33 -21.94 -59.03
C CYS A 481 -17.12 -22.49 -58.24
N PRO A 482 -17.26 -22.99 -56.98
CA PRO A 482 -16.13 -22.94 -56.05
C PRO A 482 -14.98 -23.96 -56.23
N SER A 483 -13.85 -23.55 -55.64
CA SER A 483 -12.50 -24.15 -55.57
C SER A 483 -12.28 -25.07 -54.35
N TRP A 484 -11.04 -25.52 -54.08
CA TRP A 484 -10.71 -26.49 -53.01
C TRP A 484 -9.27 -26.37 -52.42
N ASP A 485 -9.05 -26.58 -51.10
CA ASP A 485 -7.85 -26.11 -50.32
C ASP A 485 -7.52 -26.95 -49.02
N THR A 486 -6.29 -26.92 -48.42
CA THR A 486 -5.93 -27.53 -47.08
C THR A 486 -4.53 -27.16 -46.41
N THR A 487 -4.18 -27.56 -45.15
CA THR A 487 -2.97 -27.17 -44.33
C THR A 487 -2.56 -28.12 -43.11
N VAL A 488 -1.27 -28.19 -42.62
CA VAL A 488 -0.67 -29.22 -41.64
C VAL A 488 0.49 -28.76 -40.62
N THR A 489 1.06 -29.52 -39.60
CA THR A 489 1.93 -29.00 -38.40
C THR A 489 2.91 -29.95 -37.52
N ILE A 490 4.03 -29.51 -36.78
CA ILE A 490 5.13 -30.28 -35.93
C ILE A 490 5.81 -29.56 -34.61
N THR A 491 6.70 -30.14 -33.69
CA THR A 491 7.30 -29.65 -32.31
C THR A 491 8.76 -30.16 -31.73
N GLY A 492 9.36 -29.75 -30.51
CA GLY A 492 10.70 -30.24 -29.82
C GLY A 492 11.33 -29.67 -28.40
N PRO A 493 12.40 -30.25 -27.67
CA PRO A 493 12.97 -29.97 -26.22
C PRO A 493 14.45 -29.36 -25.78
N ALA A 494 15.16 -29.69 -24.61
CA ALA A 494 16.15 -28.84 -23.72
C ALA A 494 17.45 -29.44 -22.85
N PRO A 495 18.33 -28.68 -22.02
CA PRO A 495 19.82 -28.93 -21.59
C PRO A 495 20.48 -29.19 -20.08
N LEU A 496 21.45 -28.38 -19.44
CA LEU A 496 22.57 -28.71 -18.37
C LEU A 496 23.23 -27.61 -17.34
N SER A 497 24.17 -27.91 -16.33
CA SER A 497 24.96 -26.96 -15.38
C SER A 497 26.27 -27.41 -14.50
N LEU A 498 27.00 -26.54 -13.68
CA LEU A 498 28.33 -26.73 -12.88
C LEU A 498 28.70 -25.74 -11.65
N GLN A 499 29.60 -26.04 -10.63
CA GLN A 499 30.06 -25.22 -9.41
C GLN A 499 31.50 -25.52 -8.75
N LEU A 500 31.98 -24.87 -7.62
CA LEU A 500 33.40 -24.75 -7.04
C LEU A 500 33.63 -25.10 -5.51
N ILE A 501 34.89 -25.32 -5.03
CA ILE A 501 35.40 -25.29 -3.60
C ILE A 501 36.77 -24.52 -3.30
N GLU A 502 37.91 -25.14 -2.89
CA GLU A 502 39.02 -24.58 -1.97
C GLU A 502 40.45 -24.22 -2.57
N ALA A 503 41.49 -23.72 -1.79
CA ALA A 503 42.93 -23.45 -2.17
C ALA A 503 43.99 -23.07 -1.04
N ASP A 504 45.36 -23.22 -1.20
CA ASP A 504 46.48 -22.66 -0.31
C ASP A 504 47.99 -22.55 -0.87
N SER A 505 49.10 -22.51 -0.03
CA SER A 505 50.33 -21.62 -0.12
C SER A 505 51.79 -22.22 0.11
N VAL A 506 52.88 -21.43 0.46
CA VAL A 506 54.34 -21.86 0.58
C VAL A 506 55.24 -21.30 1.75
N SER A 507 56.43 -21.90 2.00
CA SER A 507 57.18 -21.84 3.29
C SER A 507 58.47 -20.97 3.47
N CYS A 508 59.45 -20.95 2.56
CA CYS A 508 60.72 -20.18 2.69
C CYS A 508 61.05 -19.38 1.39
N GLN A 509 62.16 -18.62 1.34
CA GLN A 509 62.60 -17.99 0.09
C GLN A 509 63.12 -19.08 -0.89
N GLY A 510 62.17 -19.71 -1.63
CA GLY A 510 62.39 -20.77 -2.62
C GLY A 510 61.64 -22.11 -2.42
N ALA A 511 60.37 -22.11 -2.00
CA ALA A 511 59.55 -23.33 -1.73
C ALA A 511 58.30 -23.48 -2.65
N ASN A 512 57.61 -24.64 -2.62
CA ASN A 512 56.48 -25.02 -3.52
C ASN A 512 55.52 -26.08 -2.88
N ASP A 513 54.33 -25.70 -2.35
CA ASP A 513 53.56 -26.57 -1.42
C ASP A 513 51.97 -26.42 -1.28
N GLY A 514 51.17 -25.99 -2.30
CA GLY A 514 49.68 -25.68 -2.21
C GLY A 514 48.58 -26.67 -2.77
N HIS A 515 47.29 -26.24 -2.92
CA HIS A 515 46.02 -27.08 -3.02
C HIS A 515 44.79 -26.53 -3.87
N LEU A 516 43.73 -27.31 -4.29
CA LEU A 516 42.41 -26.87 -4.94
C LEU A 516 41.22 -27.92 -5.18
N GLN A 517 39.89 -27.57 -5.20
CA GLN A 517 38.71 -28.53 -5.41
C GLN A 517 37.34 -27.97 -6.03
N VAL A 518 36.40 -28.77 -6.63
CA VAL A 518 35.08 -28.39 -7.34
C VAL A 518 33.88 -29.44 -7.39
N ARG A 519 32.69 -29.16 -8.02
CA ARG A 519 31.49 -30.10 -8.24
C ARG A 519 30.49 -29.71 -9.38
N GLY A 520 29.71 -30.62 -10.03
CA GLY A 520 28.65 -30.28 -11.05
C GLY A 520 27.56 -31.34 -11.37
N ASN A 521 26.78 -31.19 -12.48
CA ASN A 521 25.67 -32.11 -12.87
C ASN A 521 25.87 -32.98 -14.13
N GLY A 522 27.05 -32.90 -14.76
CA GLY A 522 27.50 -33.84 -15.80
C GLY A 522 28.32 -35.01 -15.24
N ASN A 523 28.97 -35.77 -16.13
CA ASN A 523 29.51 -37.11 -15.81
C ASN A 523 31.05 -37.20 -15.72
N LEU A 524 31.80 -36.11 -15.96
CA LEU A 524 33.29 -36.11 -16.05
C LEU A 524 33.86 -34.69 -15.91
N TYR A 525 35.01 -34.50 -15.21
CA TYR A 525 35.59 -33.19 -14.87
C TYR A 525 37.09 -33.05 -15.24
N GLN A 526 37.56 -31.83 -15.54
CA GLN A 526 38.94 -31.58 -16.00
C GLN A 526 39.49 -30.21 -15.56
N LEU A 527 40.73 -30.13 -15.06
CA LEU A 527 41.45 -28.93 -14.59
C LEU A 527 42.75 -28.63 -15.38
N THR A 528 43.07 -27.33 -15.52
CA THR A 528 44.02 -26.74 -16.48
C THR A 528 44.77 -25.52 -15.89
N GLY A 529 46.07 -25.59 -15.60
CA GLY A 529 46.91 -24.45 -15.19
C GLY A 529 48.42 -24.73 -15.34
N PRO A 530 49.32 -24.17 -14.47
CA PRO A 530 50.74 -24.55 -14.38
C PRO A 530 50.98 -26.07 -14.26
N VAL A 531 50.00 -26.80 -13.72
CA VAL A 531 49.86 -28.26 -13.83
C VAL A 531 48.44 -28.61 -14.32
N GLN A 532 48.25 -29.84 -14.78
CA GLN A 532 47.11 -30.28 -15.61
C GLN A 532 46.57 -31.60 -15.08
N MET A 533 45.27 -31.71 -14.80
CA MET A 533 44.69 -32.87 -14.08
C MET A 533 43.23 -33.16 -14.49
N THR A 534 42.77 -34.41 -14.43
CA THR A 534 41.42 -34.83 -14.87
C THR A 534 40.86 -35.90 -13.92
N ASN A 535 39.59 -35.81 -13.52
CA ASN A 535 38.97 -36.78 -12.61
C ASN A 535 37.42 -36.86 -12.78
N ALA A 536 36.75 -37.64 -11.94
CA ALA A 536 35.29 -37.77 -11.91
C ALA A 536 34.65 -37.13 -10.66
N THR A 537 35.43 -36.37 -9.87
CA THR A 537 35.09 -36.00 -8.48
C THR A 537 35.30 -34.53 -8.15
N GLY A 538 36.36 -33.89 -8.66
CA GLY A 538 36.62 -32.45 -8.55
C GLY A 538 37.89 -32.01 -7.80
N ASP A 539 38.84 -32.89 -7.43
CA ASP A 539 39.87 -32.64 -6.40
C ASP A 539 41.35 -32.67 -6.88
N PHE A 540 42.22 -31.77 -6.38
CA PHE A 540 43.56 -31.46 -6.93
C PHE A 540 44.59 -30.95 -5.87
N ASN A 541 45.87 -31.39 -5.93
CA ASN A 541 46.88 -31.18 -4.87
C ASN A 541 48.31 -30.88 -5.39
N HIS A 542 49.19 -30.38 -4.51
CA HIS A 542 50.62 -30.06 -4.72
C HIS A 542 50.93 -28.98 -5.77
N LEU A 543 50.55 -27.73 -5.47
CA LEU A 543 50.63 -26.60 -6.40
C LEU A 543 51.77 -25.61 -6.04
N PRO A 544 52.66 -25.24 -6.98
CA PRO A 544 53.49 -24.05 -6.84
C PRO A 544 52.64 -22.76 -7.05
N PRO A 545 53.12 -21.57 -6.66
CA PRO A 545 52.39 -20.31 -6.86
C PRO A 545 51.94 -20.05 -8.32
N GLY A 546 50.62 -20.02 -8.60
CA GLY A 546 50.07 -19.85 -9.96
C GLY A 546 48.53 -19.96 -10.09
N GLU A 547 48.01 -20.00 -11.34
CA GLU A 547 46.59 -19.83 -11.74
C GLU A 547 45.99 -21.01 -12.55
N TYR A 548 44.73 -21.41 -12.31
CA TYR A 548 44.14 -22.68 -12.82
C TYR A 548 42.71 -22.53 -13.41
N LYS A 549 42.17 -23.52 -14.16
CA LYS A 549 40.82 -23.52 -14.81
C LYS A 549 40.13 -24.90 -14.83
N VAL A 550 38.79 -25.05 -14.72
CA VAL A 550 38.07 -26.38 -14.64
C VAL A 550 36.85 -26.57 -15.60
N GLN A 551 36.35 -27.78 -15.99
CA GLN A 551 35.21 -28.05 -16.94
C GLN A 551 34.30 -29.32 -16.67
N VAL A 552 33.13 -29.51 -17.34
CA VAL A 552 32.22 -30.74 -17.29
C VAL A 552 31.39 -31.06 -18.58
N LYS A 553 30.98 -32.33 -18.86
CA LYS A 553 30.18 -32.82 -20.05
C LYS A 553 29.14 -33.95 -19.75
N ARG A 554 28.09 -34.11 -20.59
CA ARG A 554 27.13 -35.28 -20.68
C ARG A 554 27.43 -36.15 -21.93
N ASN A 555 27.14 -37.47 -21.92
CA ASN A 555 27.63 -38.41 -22.94
C ASN A 555 26.54 -39.29 -23.60
N GLY A 556 26.49 -39.30 -24.94
CA GLY A 556 25.61 -40.13 -25.79
C GLY A 556 25.91 -39.92 -27.28
N THR A 557 25.89 -40.98 -28.10
CA THR A 557 26.63 -41.02 -29.38
C THR A 557 26.06 -40.21 -30.56
N THR A 558 25.00 -39.42 -30.38
CA THR A 558 24.45 -38.50 -31.41
C THR A 558 23.99 -37.12 -30.86
N CYS A 559 24.40 -36.70 -29.66
CA CYS A 559 24.09 -35.38 -29.06
C CYS A 559 25.24 -34.88 -28.14
N GLU A 560 25.57 -33.56 -28.09
CA GLU A 560 26.79 -33.03 -27.43
C GLU A 560 26.66 -31.65 -26.69
N GLU A 561 27.07 -31.48 -25.40
CA GLU A 561 26.93 -30.24 -24.54
C GLU A 561 28.00 -30.09 -23.33
N VAL A 562 28.56 -28.88 -22.91
CA VAL A 562 29.81 -28.60 -22.00
C VAL A 562 30.02 -27.14 -21.25
N ILE A 563 30.91 -26.80 -20.19
CA ILE A 563 31.19 -25.44 -19.38
C ILE A 563 32.58 -25.14 -18.48
N SER A 564 32.94 -24.00 -17.65
CA SER A 564 34.27 -23.69 -16.80
C SER A 564 34.69 -22.42 -15.76
N ALA A 565 35.76 -22.39 -14.78
CA ALA A 565 36.32 -21.25 -13.77
C ALA A 565 37.83 -21.23 -12.97
N GLN A 566 38.47 -20.20 -12.17
CA GLN A 566 40.01 -19.89 -11.72
C GLN A 566 40.66 -19.08 -10.35
N TYR A 567 42.03 -19.09 -9.85
CA TYR A 567 42.74 -18.64 -8.43
C TYR A 567 44.41 -18.34 -8.10
N THR A 568 45.06 -17.77 -6.94
CA THR A 568 46.62 -17.28 -6.63
C THR A 568 47.47 -17.15 -5.15
N VAL A 569 48.86 -16.73 -4.91
CA VAL A 569 49.89 -16.81 -3.61
C VAL A 569 51.24 -15.79 -3.24
N TYR A 570 52.13 -15.77 -2.08
CA TYR A 570 53.24 -14.72 -1.45
C TYR A 570 54.67 -15.00 -0.51
N GLU A 571 55.56 -14.04 0.14
CA GLU A 571 57.07 -14.13 0.80
C GLU A 571 57.82 -13.33 2.14
N ARG A 572 59.25 -13.08 2.46
CA ARG A 572 60.07 -12.78 3.87
C ARG A 572 61.56 -11.94 4.18
N PRO A 573 62.28 -11.68 5.45
CA PRO A 573 63.50 -10.68 5.92
C PRO A 573 64.80 -10.85 7.07
N PRO A 574 65.76 -9.86 7.57
CA PRO A 574 67.24 -9.87 8.31
C PRO A 574 67.92 -9.22 9.77
N LEU A 575 69.20 -8.56 10.02
CA LEU A 575 70.33 -8.57 11.23
C LEU A 575 71.32 -7.36 11.95
N GLN A 576 72.00 -7.34 13.26
CA GLN A 576 73.13 -6.40 14.03
C GLN A 576 73.96 -6.68 15.53
N VAL A 577 74.57 -5.75 16.49
CA VAL A 577 75.57 -5.85 17.78
C VAL A 577 75.68 -4.88 19.19
N SER A 578 76.40 -5.08 20.44
CA SER A 578 76.70 -4.14 21.77
C SER A 578 77.63 -4.48 23.17
N LEU A 579 77.55 -3.94 24.52
CA LEU A 579 78.52 -4.05 25.84
C LEU A 579 78.09 -3.75 27.48
N GLN A 580 78.74 -4.10 28.72
CA GLN A 580 78.54 -3.65 30.28
C GLN A 580 79.49 -3.99 31.65
N HIS A 581 79.24 -3.70 33.04
CA HIS A 581 80.10 -3.97 34.39
C HIS A 581 79.68 -3.74 36.01
N THR A 582 80.45 -4.10 37.18
CA THR A 582 80.19 -4.00 38.78
C THR A 582 81.35 -4.18 39.99
N PRO A 583 81.26 -3.86 41.40
CA PRO A 583 82.37 -3.80 42.55
C PRO A 583 82.35 -4.45 44.11
N ILE A 584 83.20 -4.06 45.18
CA ILE A 584 83.71 -4.71 46.56
C ILE A 584 83.05 -4.41 48.00
N SER A 585 83.21 -5.29 49.05
CA SER A 585 82.40 -5.41 50.32
C SER A 585 82.78 -4.88 51.76
N CYS A 586 83.77 -5.35 52.55
CA CYS A 586 83.88 -5.13 54.03
C CYS A 586 85.18 -4.41 54.49
N HIS A 587 85.34 -4.05 55.78
CA HIS A 587 86.60 -3.48 56.29
C HIS A 587 87.75 -4.51 56.24
N ASN A 588 88.47 -4.50 55.11
CA ASN A 588 89.51 -5.45 54.67
C ASN A 588 88.96 -6.80 54.11
N ALA A 589 88.26 -6.77 52.97
CA ALA A 589 87.78 -7.94 52.20
C ALA A 589 87.95 -7.78 50.66
N ALA A 590 87.56 -8.77 49.83
CA ALA A 590 87.78 -8.77 48.36
C ALA A 590 86.68 -9.51 47.54
N ASN A 591 86.12 -8.88 46.47
CA ASN A 591 85.01 -9.38 45.60
C ASN A 591 84.51 -8.36 44.49
N GLY A 592 84.44 -8.67 43.17
CA GLY A 592 84.02 -7.71 42.08
C GLY A 592 83.69 -8.31 40.67
N TYR A 593 83.31 -7.53 39.60
CA TYR A 593 82.64 -8.09 38.36
C TYR A 593 82.62 -7.25 36.99
N LEU A 594 82.38 -7.84 35.77
CA LEU A 594 82.35 -7.24 34.37
C LEU A 594 81.38 -7.90 33.28
N GLN A 595 80.96 -7.28 32.12
CA GLN A 595 79.96 -7.83 31.08
C GLN A 595 79.98 -7.30 29.55
N ALA A 596 79.24 -7.93 28.57
CA ALA A 596 79.10 -7.59 27.08
C ALA A 596 77.65 -7.62 26.41
N ARG A 597 77.42 -7.34 25.07
CA ARG A 597 76.09 -7.44 24.33
C ARG A 597 76.12 -7.59 22.74
N VAL A 598 74.99 -7.85 22.02
CA VAL A 598 74.86 -8.04 20.51
C VAL A 598 73.41 -7.70 19.94
N SER A 599 73.09 -7.65 18.62
CA SER A 599 71.72 -7.25 18.11
C SER A 599 71.21 -7.61 16.67
N GLY A 600 70.88 -8.87 16.30
CA GLY A 600 70.03 -9.23 15.14
C GLY A 600 70.48 -10.45 14.30
N GLY A 601 69.60 -10.95 13.42
CA GLY A 601 69.85 -12.13 12.58
C GLY A 601 68.77 -13.16 12.80
N THR A 602 69.14 -14.38 13.17
CA THR A 602 68.21 -15.26 13.88
C THR A 602 68.32 -15.10 15.40
N GLY A 603 69.46 -14.62 15.91
CA GLY A 603 69.58 -13.99 17.24
C GLY A 603 70.28 -14.80 18.34
N ALA A 604 71.02 -15.87 18.05
CA ALA A 604 71.85 -16.58 19.03
C ALA A 604 73.29 -16.04 19.06
N TYR A 605 74.03 -16.12 20.19
CA TYR A 605 75.43 -15.58 20.29
C TYR A 605 76.38 -16.37 21.22
N TYR A 606 77.66 -16.57 20.83
CA TYR A 606 78.76 -17.18 21.65
C TYR A 606 79.95 -16.23 21.94
N TYR A 607 80.60 -16.30 23.12
CA TYR A 607 81.51 -15.24 23.64
C TYR A 607 82.85 -15.72 24.29
N THR A 608 83.89 -14.86 24.39
CA THR A 608 85.21 -15.16 25.04
C THR A 608 85.94 -13.94 25.67
N TRP A 609 86.62 -14.08 26.82
CA TRP A 609 87.26 -13.00 27.64
C TRP A 609 88.76 -13.15 28.00
N GLU A 610 89.42 -12.07 28.49
CA GLU A 610 90.84 -11.99 28.92
C GLU A 610 91.16 -10.95 30.05
N LYS A 611 92.06 -11.24 31.03
CA LYS A 611 92.66 -10.29 32.03
C LYS A 611 94.06 -9.82 31.58
N LEU A 612 94.44 -8.54 31.82
CA LEU A 612 95.63 -7.94 31.17
C LEU A 612 96.98 -8.05 31.92
N GLU A 613 97.04 -7.86 33.25
CA GLU A 613 98.33 -7.76 33.98
C GLU A 613 99.01 -9.12 34.26
N GLN A 614 98.33 -10.23 33.97
CA GLN A 614 98.84 -11.59 34.11
C GLN A 614 98.45 -12.39 32.86
N ALA A 615 99.44 -12.81 32.07
CA ALA A 615 99.19 -13.40 30.76
C ALA A 615 98.51 -14.79 30.87
N LYS A 616 97.27 -14.86 30.35
CA LYS A 616 96.32 -15.99 30.38
C LYS A 616 95.46 -16.11 31.64
N TRP A 617 94.34 -15.40 31.61
CA TRP A 617 93.08 -15.81 32.25
C TRP A 617 91.98 -15.73 31.19
N PHE A 618 91.11 -16.74 31.07
CA PHE A 618 90.09 -16.80 30.01
C PHE A 618 88.72 -17.20 30.58
N ALA A 619 87.65 -16.54 30.14
CA ALA A 619 86.26 -16.94 30.44
C ALA A 619 85.40 -16.91 29.17
N THR A 620 84.65 -17.96 28.87
CA THR A 620 83.88 -18.08 27.61
C THR A 620 82.40 -17.68 27.75
N GLY A 621 82.13 -16.69 28.60
CA GLY A 621 80.79 -16.17 28.87
C GLY A 621 80.61 -14.74 28.40
N MET A 622 79.48 -14.13 28.75
CA MET A 622 79.22 -12.70 28.52
C MET A 622 79.71 -11.82 29.69
N GLN A 623 80.31 -12.40 30.75
CA GLN A 623 80.67 -11.72 32.01
C GLN A 623 81.77 -12.43 32.83
N VAL A 624 82.28 -11.76 33.89
CA VAL A 624 83.41 -12.16 34.78
C VAL A 624 83.16 -11.71 36.22
N GLU A 625 83.55 -12.49 37.24
CA GLU A 625 83.22 -12.28 38.68
C GLU A 625 84.43 -12.51 39.63
N ASP A 626 84.24 -12.38 40.96
CA ASP A 626 85.23 -12.48 42.06
C ASP A 626 86.54 -11.66 41.90
N VAL A 627 86.40 -10.43 41.41
CA VAL A 627 87.53 -9.53 41.14
C VAL A 627 88.07 -8.83 42.40
N GLU A 628 89.19 -9.34 42.92
CA GLU A 628 90.21 -8.51 43.61
C GLU A 628 90.65 -7.34 42.68
N PRO A 629 91.00 -6.14 43.17
CA PRO A 629 91.21 -4.95 42.34
C PRO A 629 92.02 -5.16 41.02
N GLY A 630 91.39 -5.04 39.83
CA GLY A 630 91.97 -5.33 38.48
C GLY A 630 91.03 -5.16 37.24
N THR A 631 91.38 -5.66 36.02
CA THR A 631 90.72 -5.32 34.68
C THR A 631 90.69 -6.44 33.57
N TYR A 632 89.60 -6.61 32.77
CA TYR A 632 89.37 -7.71 31.76
C TYR A 632 88.51 -7.32 30.49
N ARG A 633 88.48 -8.07 29.33
CA ARG A 633 87.75 -7.79 28.00
C ARG A 633 87.07 -8.99 27.22
N VAL A 634 86.30 -8.84 26.08
CA VAL A 634 85.27 -9.84 25.49
C VAL A 634 85.04 -10.06 23.91
N THR A 635 84.15 -11.01 23.40
CA THR A 635 83.89 -11.46 21.94
C THR A 635 82.49 -12.17 21.58
N VAL A 636 82.07 -12.55 20.32
CA VAL A 636 80.63 -12.85 19.78
C VAL A 636 80.38 -13.89 18.56
N THR A 637 79.21 -14.62 18.36
CA THR A 637 78.77 -15.48 17.13
C THR A 637 77.26 -16.02 16.97
N ASP A 638 76.48 -15.81 15.86
CA ASP A 638 75.09 -16.35 15.53
C ASP A 638 75.02 -17.38 14.37
N LYS A 639 74.24 -18.47 14.53
CA LYS A 639 74.06 -19.68 13.66
C LYS A 639 75.28 -20.14 12.84
N ALA A 640 75.77 -19.32 11.90
CA ALA A 640 76.95 -19.56 11.07
C ALA A 640 77.88 -18.30 10.85
N CYS A 641 77.83 -17.25 11.69
CA CYS A 641 78.42 -15.89 11.48
C CYS A 641 78.95 -15.18 12.80
N SER A 642 80.02 -14.31 12.84
CA SER A 642 80.76 -13.90 14.12
C SER A 642 81.53 -12.50 14.25
N ILE A 643 81.90 -11.97 15.49
CA ILE A 643 82.59 -10.62 15.82
C ILE A 643 83.25 -10.41 17.29
N SER A 644 83.83 -9.23 17.75
CA SER A 644 84.69 -8.99 19.01
C SER A 644 84.67 -7.58 19.79
N SER A 645 85.23 -7.40 21.05
CA SER A 645 85.28 -6.09 21.90
C SER A 645 86.23 -5.89 23.20
N ASP A 646 85.79 -5.31 24.39
CA ASP A 646 86.51 -4.36 25.39
C ASP A 646 86.27 -4.39 27.00
N THR A 647 86.71 -3.41 27.88
CA THR A 647 87.10 -3.46 29.40
C THR A 647 86.60 -2.45 30.54
N ILE A 648 86.65 -2.71 31.92
CA ILE A 648 86.57 -1.74 33.16
C ILE A 648 86.90 -2.28 34.67
N VAL A 649 86.58 -1.60 35.86
CA VAL A 649 87.18 -1.68 37.31
C VAL A 649 86.23 -1.36 38.61
N MET A 650 86.66 -1.35 39.94
CA MET A 650 85.86 -1.42 41.29
C MET A 650 86.35 -0.75 42.70
N ALA A 651 85.56 -0.73 43.87
CA ALA A 651 85.84 -0.11 45.28
C ALA A 651 85.00 -0.57 46.61
N ASN A 652 85.17 -0.07 47.91
CA ASN A 652 84.81 -0.67 49.32
C ASN A 652 84.42 0.22 50.66
N PRO A 653 83.84 -0.26 51.87
CA PRO A 653 83.24 0.46 53.12
C PRO A 653 83.46 -0.05 54.69
N PRO A 654 82.75 0.42 55.82
CA PRO A 654 83.05 0.34 57.35
C PRO A 654 82.11 -0.37 58.51
N GLN A 655 81.94 0.10 59.82
CA GLN A 655 81.62 -0.61 61.17
C GLN A 655 80.80 0.10 62.42
N LEU A 656 80.21 -0.59 63.49
CA LEU A 656 78.85 -0.52 64.28
C LEU A 656 78.57 -0.24 65.86
N SER A 657 77.30 0.10 66.32
CA SER A 657 76.59 0.08 67.70
C SER A 657 74.98 0.04 67.76
N ILE A 658 74.25 0.02 68.94
CA ILE A 658 72.72 -0.01 69.16
C ILE A 658 72.13 1.22 69.93
N ASP A 659 70.86 1.64 69.69
CA ASP A 659 70.22 2.83 70.34
C ASP A 659 68.78 2.74 71.00
N TYR A 660 67.77 1.96 70.56
CA TYR A 660 66.36 1.95 71.13
C TYR A 660 65.55 0.66 70.87
N VAL A 661 64.49 0.34 71.66
CA VAL A 661 63.54 -0.79 71.49
C VAL A 661 62.07 -0.43 71.88
N GLY A 662 61.06 -0.90 71.13
CA GLY A 662 59.60 -0.82 71.42
C GLY A 662 58.79 -2.03 70.89
N ILE A 663 57.46 -2.09 71.14
CA ILE A 663 56.57 -3.27 70.85
C ILE A 663 55.32 -2.90 70.04
N ARG A 664 54.86 -3.79 69.14
CA ARG A 664 53.59 -3.72 68.38
C ARG A 664 52.77 -5.02 68.52
N GLU A 665 51.46 -4.90 68.74
CA GLU A 665 50.52 -6.04 68.92
C GLU A 665 50.10 -6.72 67.59
N ALA A 666 49.47 -7.90 67.70
CA ALA A 666 49.03 -8.76 66.58
C ALA A 666 47.55 -8.55 66.21
N ILE A 667 47.21 -8.61 64.91
CA ILE A 667 45.82 -8.46 64.40
C ILE A 667 45.18 -9.85 64.20
N CYS A 668 45.70 -10.66 63.28
CA CYS A 668 45.52 -12.11 63.28
C CYS A 668 46.56 -12.79 64.18
N LEU A 669 46.28 -14.01 64.65
CA LEU A 669 47.27 -14.85 65.34
C LEU A 669 48.54 -15.07 64.49
N GLU A 670 48.38 -15.29 63.18
CA GLU A 670 49.49 -15.52 62.24
C GLU A 670 50.29 -14.24 61.90
N ASP A 671 49.79 -13.05 62.21
CA ASP A 671 50.57 -11.81 62.07
C ASP A 671 51.62 -11.69 63.17
N GLY A 672 51.37 -12.26 64.36
CA GLY A 672 52.23 -12.13 65.53
C GLY A 672 52.44 -10.68 66.01
N ALA A 673 53.06 -10.54 67.18
CA ALA A 673 53.55 -9.24 67.66
C ALA A 673 54.93 -8.92 67.06
N ALA A 674 55.44 -7.69 67.21
CA ALA A 674 56.75 -7.30 66.67
C ALA A 674 57.50 -6.32 67.58
N PHE A 675 58.82 -6.19 67.38
CA PHE A 675 59.69 -5.23 68.04
C PHE A 675 60.24 -4.18 67.06
N ASP A 676 60.24 -2.91 67.45
CA ASP A 676 60.78 -1.77 66.68
C ASP A 676 62.10 -1.29 67.31
N ILE A 677 63.21 -1.26 66.56
CA ILE A 677 64.58 -1.08 67.10
C ILE A 677 65.45 -0.17 66.22
N THR A 678 66.37 0.62 66.81
CA THR A 678 67.36 1.45 66.08
C THR A 678 68.82 1.18 66.50
N ALA A 679 69.76 1.50 65.59
CA ALA A 679 71.19 1.26 65.73
C ALA A 679 72.03 2.25 64.89
N SER A 680 73.35 2.28 65.13
CA SER A 680 74.26 3.34 64.67
C SER A 680 75.61 2.80 64.14
N GLY A 681 76.26 3.52 63.21
CA GLY A 681 77.53 3.09 62.58
C GLY A 681 77.39 2.07 61.44
N GLY A 682 78.25 1.06 61.42
CA GLY A 682 78.31 -0.03 60.44
C GLY A 682 78.81 0.41 59.06
N ASP A 683 78.38 -0.35 58.07
CA ASP A 683 78.13 0.18 56.73
C ASP A 683 76.74 0.86 56.62
N GLY A 684 76.11 1.20 57.75
CA GLY A 684 74.78 1.80 57.84
C GLY A 684 73.61 0.81 57.76
N ARG A 685 73.86 -0.51 57.72
CA ARG A 685 72.82 -1.55 57.70
C ARG A 685 72.90 -2.43 58.93
N TYR A 686 71.76 -2.83 59.48
CA TYR A 686 71.66 -3.59 60.73
C TYR A 686 70.66 -4.75 60.64
N ALA A 687 70.90 -5.80 61.42
CA ALA A 687 70.08 -6.99 61.54
C ALA A 687 69.95 -7.38 63.02
N PHE A 688 68.73 -7.45 63.55
CA PHE A 688 68.46 -7.64 64.98
C PHE A 688 68.02 -9.07 65.33
N ALA A 689 68.17 -9.46 66.59
CA ALA A 689 67.83 -10.80 67.09
C ALA A 689 67.34 -10.78 68.54
N CYS A 690 66.47 -11.72 68.92
CA CYS A 690 65.91 -11.89 70.26
C CYS A 690 66.09 -13.30 70.85
N SER A 691 65.93 -13.42 72.17
CA SER A 691 65.97 -14.67 72.95
C SER A 691 64.73 -14.75 73.87
N MET A 692 64.22 -15.97 74.14
CA MET A 692 63.20 -16.26 75.19
C MET A 692 63.79 -17.02 76.39
N ASP A 693 65.05 -17.43 76.30
CA ASP A 693 65.76 -18.28 77.25
C ASP A 693 66.84 -17.50 78.02
N HIS A 694 66.61 -16.20 78.19
CA HIS A 694 67.48 -15.23 78.88
C HIS A 694 68.93 -15.21 78.38
N GLY A 695 69.07 -15.27 77.05
CA GLY A 695 70.31 -15.03 76.33
C GLY A 695 71.09 -16.27 75.90
N GLU A 696 70.64 -17.48 76.24
CA GLU A 696 71.30 -18.73 75.82
C GLU A 696 71.18 -18.96 74.30
N THR A 697 70.01 -18.71 73.68
CA THR A 697 69.84 -18.78 72.23
C THR A 697 69.14 -17.56 71.63
N TYR A 698 69.79 -16.94 70.64
CA TYR A 698 69.28 -15.76 69.93
C TYR A 698 68.84 -16.11 68.51
N SER A 699 67.54 -15.98 68.25
CA SER A 699 66.95 -16.05 66.91
C SER A 699 66.86 -14.66 66.27
N PRO A 700 66.98 -14.50 64.93
CA PRO A 700 66.69 -13.23 64.28
C PRO A 700 65.29 -12.71 64.64
N LEU A 701 65.08 -11.39 64.66
CA LEU A 701 63.74 -10.84 64.91
C LEU A 701 62.78 -11.32 63.83
N ALA A 702 61.71 -11.95 64.29
CA ALA A 702 60.56 -12.35 63.51
C ALA A 702 59.29 -11.75 64.13
N GLN A 703 58.16 -11.94 63.45
CA GLN A 703 56.86 -11.81 64.11
C GLN A 703 56.75 -12.87 65.22
N ILE A 704 56.12 -12.50 66.32
CA ILE A 704 56.11 -13.25 67.57
C ILE A 704 54.77 -13.96 67.73
N HIS A 705 54.77 -15.27 67.51
CA HIS A 705 53.59 -16.15 67.55
C HIS A 705 53.45 -16.93 68.87
N ILE A 706 54.22 -16.57 69.90
CA ILE A 706 54.22 -17.18 71.23
C ILE A 706 54.12 -16.05 72.26
N ALA A 707 53.21 -16.16 73.23
CA ALA A 707 53.12 -15.23 74.35
C ALA A 707 54.22 -15.57 75.39
N GLY A 708 55.00 -14.56 75.80
CA GLY A 708 56.19 -14.76 76.64
C GLY A 708 56.99 -13.48 76.87
N GLU A 709 58.23 -13.61 77.38
CA GLU A 709 59.18 -12.53 77.67
C GLU A 709 60.48 -12.69 76.85
N TYR A 710 61.14 -11.57 76.48
CA TYR A 710 62.21 -11.53 75.47
C TYR A 710 63.41 -10.60 75.78
N ASP A 711 64.61 -11.02 75.37
CA ASP A 711 65.92 -10.30 75.38
C ASP A 711 66.42 -9.96 73.94
N ILE A 712 67.37 -9.02 73.71
CA ILE A 712 67.62 -8.35 72.39
C ILE A 712 69.12 -8.08 71.99
N ARG A 713 69.49 -8.17 70.69
CA ARG A 713 70.84 -7.83 70.11
C ARG A 713 70.86 -7.37 68.62
N VAL A 714 72.03 -6.99 68.05
CA VAL A 714 72.25 -6.56 66.64
C VAL A 714 73.51 -7.13 65.95
N MET A 715 73.52 -7.11 64.61
CA MET A 715 74.65 -7.32 63.68
C MET A 715 74.64 -6.26 62.54
N ASP A 716 75.76 -5.87 61.91
CA ASP A 716 75.77 -5.00 60.71
C ASP A 716 75.77 -5.74 59.36
N GLY A 717 75.56 -5.00 58.27
CA GLY A 717 75.54 -5.49 56.89
C GLY A 717 76.89 -6.02 56.37
N LYS A 718 77.92 -6.08 57.23
CA LYS A 718 79.26 -6.60 56.96
C LYS A 718 79.72 -7.68 57.96
N GLY A 719 78.96 -7.91 59.03
CA GLY A 719 79.13 -9.01 59.99
C GLY A 719 79.58 -8.63 61.42
N CYS A 720 79.64 -7.34 61.79
CA CYS A 720 80.00 -6.90 63.15
C CYS A 720 78.79 -7.00 64.13
N MET A 721 78.93 -7.06 65.46
CA MET A 721 77.78 -7.28 66.41
C MET A 721 77.80 -6.46 67.73
N ALA A 722 76.62 -6.25 68.37
CA ALA A 722 76.40 -5.62 69.70
C ALA A 722 75.06 -6.04 70.38
N TRP A 723 74.75 -5.61 71.62
CA TRP A 723 73.61 -6.05 72.48
C TRP A 723 72.83 -4.92 73.20
N ALA A 724 71.62 -5.22 73.72
CA ALA A 724 70.70 -4.31 74.43
C ALA A 724 70.51 -4.67 75.94
N PRO A 725 69.80 -3.86 76.78
CA PRO A 725 69.91 -3.96 78.25
C PRO A 725 68.71 -4.50 79.06
N ASP A 726 67.48 -4.55 78.54
CA ASP A 726 66.23 -4.85 79.28
C ASP A 726 65.37 -5.95 78.60
N THR A 727 64.32 -6.44 79.28
CA THR A 727 63.38 -7.49 78.79
C THR A 727 61.94 -6.99 78.52
N TYR A 728 61.19 -7.73 77.68
CA TYR A 728 59.88 -7.28 77.12
C TYR A 728 58.82 -8.39 76.97
N THR A 729 57.52 -8.11 77.19
CA THR A 729 56.41 -9.11 77.28
C THR A 729 55.33 -8.99 76.16
N ILE A 730 54.72 -10.10 75.70
CA ILE A 730 53.77 -10.15 74.55
C ILE A 730 52.50 -11.04 74.78
N THR A 731 51.36 -10.71 74.15
CA THR A 731 50.05 -11.44 74.12
C THR A 731 49.43 -11.53 72.72
N LEU A 732 48.51 -12.50 72.46
CA LEU A 732 48.00 -12.85 71.10
C LEU A 732 46.50 -13.26 71.05
N PRO A 733 45.82 -13.18 69.87
CA PRO A 733 44.40 -13.54 69.66
C PRO A 733 44.17 -14.98 69.13
N ASP A 734 42.89 -15.39 68.99
CA ASP A 734 42.48 -16.69 68.43
C ASP A 734 42.59 -16.81 66.89
N SER A 735 42.43 -18.04 66.37
CA SER A 735 42.71 -18.42 64.97
C SER A 735 41.46 -18.58 64.09
N LEU A 736 41.36 -17.77 63.03
CA LEU A 736 40.35 -17.87 61.99
C LEU A 736 40.65 -19.03 61.02
N THR A 737 39.65 -19.87 60.74
CA THR A 737 39.73 -21.06 59.88
C THR A 737 38.63 -21.05 58.81
N ILE A 738 38.93 -21.61 57.63
CA ILE A 738 38.05 -21.59 56.45
C ILE A 738 38.07 -22.94 55.71
N GLN A 739 36.94 -23.30 55.09
CA GLN A 739 36.71 -24.51 54.30
C GLN A 739 35.80 -24.19 53.10
N THR A 740 35.76 -25.08 52.10
CA THR A 740 34.99 -24.89 50.87
C THR A 740 34.41 -26.19 50.31
N LYS A 741 33.24 -26.08 49.67
CA LYS A 741 32.60 -27.10 48.84
C LYS A 741 32.56 -26.58 47.39
N LEU A 742 32.87 -27.45 46.43
CA LEU A 742 33.07 -27.09 45.02
C LEU A 742 32.08 -27.83 44.11
N THR A 743 31.68 -27.19 43.01
CA THR A 743 30.98 -27.80 41.88
C THR A 743 31.85 -27.62 40.63
N ASP A 744 32.33 -28.72 40.05
CA ASP A 744 33.16 -28.73 38.84
C ASP A 744 32.36 -28.42 37.57
N ILE A 745 33.06 -27.95 36.52
CA ILE A 745 32.50 -27.46 35.26
C ILE A 745 32.03 -28.66 34.42
N THR A 746 30.79 -28.62 33.89
CA THR A 746 30.19 -29.80 33.23
C THR A 746 30.74 -30.06 31.83
N CYS A 747 31.05 -28.98 31.11
CA CYS A 747 31.48 -28.97 29.72
C CYS A 747 32.74 -28.12 29.58
N ARG A 748 33.76 -28.66 28.90
CA ARG A 748 35.06 -28.02 28.73
C ARG A 748 34.96 -26.62 28.12
N GLY A 749 35.36 -25.61 28.88
CA GLY A 749 35.25 -24.18 28.54
C GLY A 749 33.98 -23.45 29.02
N ASN A 750 33.05 -24.11 29.73
CA ASN A 750 31.90 -23.45 30.35
C ASN A 750 32.27 -22.72 31.66
N ASP A 751 31.38 -21.81 32.05
CA ASP A 751 31.36 -21.03 33.29
C ASP A 751 30.33 -21.55 34.31
N ASP A 752 29.99 -22.84 34.31
CA ASP A 752 28.90 -23.39 35.15
C ASP A 752 29.36 -23.98 36.51
N GLY A 753 30.58 -23.71 36.94
CA GLY A 753 31.09 -24.10 38.26
C GLY A 753 30.65 -23.18 39.40
N SER A 754 30.82 -23.66 40.65
CA SER A 754 30.52 -22.86 41.85
C SER A 754 31.37 -23.21 43.08
N ILE A 755 31.45 -22.27 44.02
CA ILE A 755 32.18 -22.36 45.29
C ILE A 755 31.25 -21.94 46.44
N GLU A 756 31.10 -22.80 47.44
CA GLU A 756 30.41 -22.54 48.70
C GLU A 756 31.42 -22.57 49.86
N VAL A 757 31.40 -21.56 50.73
CA VAL A 757 32.42 -21.31 51.77
C VAL A 757 31.85 -21.56 53.17
N SER A 758 32.67 -22.03 54.10
CA SER A 758 32.35 -22.04 55.54
C SER A 758 33.57 -21.60 56.36
N ALA A 759 33.32 -20.92 57.48
CA ALA A 759 34.35 -20.29 58.30
C ALA A 759 34.03 -20.39 59.80
N ALA A 760 35.07 -20.46 60.64
CA ALA A 760 34.95 -20.55 62.10
C ALA A 760 36.21 -20.02 62.80
N GLY A 761 36.09 -19.58 64.06
CA GLY A 761 37.24 -19.12 64.87
C GLY A 761 37.37 -17.59 65.01
N SER A 762 36.32 -16.83 64.69
CA SER A 762 36.17 -15.44 65.09
C SER A 762 34.73 -15.20 65.58
N ASP A 763 34.58 -14.40 66.63
CA ASP A 763 33.28 -13.99 67.20
C ASP A 763 32.68 -12.73 66.52
N TYR A 764 33.39 -12.19 65.52
CA TYR A 764 33.02 -10.98 64.77
C TYR A 764 32.29 -11.33 63.46
N ALA A 765 31.64 -10.36 62.81
CA ALA A 765 30.98 -10.63 61.54
C ALA A 765 32.01 -10.92 60.44
N LEU A 766 31.63 -11.73 59.46
CA LEU A 766 32.49 -12.18 58.37
C LEU A 766 31.97 -11.71 57.01
N SER A 767 32.89 -11.27 56.15
CA SER A 767 32.64 -10.96 54.73
C SER A 767 33.51 -11.82 53.82
N TYR A 768 32.98 -12.16 52.64
CA TYR A 768 33.58 -13.08 51.67
C TYR A 768 33.89 -12.37 50.34
N SER A 769 34.96 -12.76 49.66
CA SER A 769 35.34 -12.25 48.33
C SER A 769 36.11 -13.30 47.51
N LEU A 770 36.18 -13.14 46.18
CA LEU A 770 37.09 -13.88 45.28
C LEU A 770 38.22 -13.01 44.70
N ASP A 771 38.13 -11.68 44.83
CA ASP A 771 39.04 -10.71 44.20
C ASP A 771 39.72 -9.77 45.20
N ASN A 772 39.35 -9.84 46.49
CA ASN A 772 39.81 -8.98 47.58
C ASN A 772 39.36 -7.50 47.50
N GLU A 773 38.46 -7.17 46.57
CA GLU A 773 37.91 -5.81 46.37
C GLU A 773 36.39 -5.77 46.55
N ASN A 774 35.66 -6.73 45.96
CA ASN A 774 34.22 -6.86 46.05
C ASN A 774 33.85 -7.85 47.15
N TRP A 775 33.24 -7.33 48.23
CA TRP A 775 32.91 -8.08 49.43
C TRP A 775 31.40 -8.32 49.56
N GLN A 776 31.02 -9.55 49.90
CA GLN A 776 29.63 -9.98 50.09
C GLN A 776 29.45 -10.73 51.41
N ALA A 777 28.26 -10.64 52.01
CA ALA A 777 27.89 -11.42 53.19
C ALA A 777 27.41 -12.86 52.85
N SER A 778 27.21 -13.15 51.56
CA SER A 778 26.88 -14.50 51.09
C SER A 778 28.14 -15.36 50.99
N PRO A 779 28.15 -16.61 51.48
CA PRO A 779 29.28 -17.52 51.33
C PRO A 779 29.29 -18.30 50.00
N VAL A 780 28.45 -17.92 49.02
CA VAL A 780 28.30 -18.66 47.74
C VAL A 780 28.72 -17.80 46.54
N PHE A 781 29.48 -18.38 45.63
CA PHE A 781 29.89 -17.81 44.35
C PHE A 781 29.56 -18.79 43.21
N ASP A 782 28.69 -18.36 42.29
CA ASP A 782 28.22 -19.15 41.14
C ASP A 782 28.65 -18.50 39.81
N ASN A 783 28.55 -19.26 38.71
CA ASN A 783 28.93 -18.87 37.35
C ASN A 783 30.45 -18.71 37.16
N LEU A 784 31.21 -19.73 37.57
CA LEU A 784 32.66 -19.75 37.57
C LEU A 784 33.25 -20.69 36.51
N LEU A 785 34.23 -20.18 35.76
CA LEU A 785 35.04 -20.92 34.77
C LEU A 785 35.96 -21.96 35.46
N ALA A 786 36.44 -22.94 34.71
CA ALA A 786 37.47 -23.85 35.19
C ALA A 786 38.79 -23.07 35.45
N GLY A 787 39.25 -23.05 36.70
CA GLY A 787 40.32 -22.14 37.12
C GLY A 787 40.74 -22.29 38.59
N LYS A 788 41.77 -21.53 38.97
CA LYS A 788 42.15 -21.29 40.36
C LYS A 788 41.42 -20.05 40.85
N TYR A 789 40.80 -20.15 42.03
CA TYR A 789 40.15 -19.05 42.72
C TYR A 789 40.73 -18.91 44.12
N THR A 790 40.98 -17.68 44.55
CA THR A 790 41.36 -17.42 45.94
C THR A 790 40.13 -16.93 46.68
N VAL A 791 39.57 -17.76 47.56
CA VAL A 791 38.49 -17.37 48.45
C VAL A 791 39.08 -16.57 49.59
N TYR A 792 38.67 -15.31 49.74
CA TYR A 792 39.01 -14.44 50.86
C TYR A 792 37.86 -14.39 51.87
N VAL A 793 38.21 -14.40 53.16
CA VAL A 793 37.28 -14.19 54.28
C VAL A 793 37.92 -13.22 55.25
N ILE A 794 37.21 -12.16 55.64
CA ILE A 794 37.70 -11.11 56.56
C ILE A 794 36.72 -10.90 57.71
N ASP A 795 37.24 -10.67 58.93
CA ASP A 795 36.45 -10.28 60.11
C ASP A 795 36.44 -8.76 60.35
N ASP A 796 35.52 -8.26 61.19
CA ASP A 796 35.37 -6.82 61.49
C ASP A 796 36.64 -6.17 62.12
N ARG A 797 37.62 -6.98 62.59
CA ARG A 797 38.92 -6.48 63.09
C ARG A 797 39.99 -6.46 61.99
N THR A 798 39.59 -6.64 60.73
CA THR A 798 40.44 -6.79 59.54
C THR A 798 41.34 -8.02 59.54
N CYS A 799 41.10 -9.01 60.41
CA CYS A 799 41.82 -10.28 60.31
C CYS A 799 41.31 -11.06 59.09
N MET A 800 42.20 -11.31 58.13
CA MET A 800 41.86 -11.85 56.83
C MET A 800 42.53 -13.21 56.58
N LYS A 801 41.76 -14.16 56.05
CA LYS A 801 42.21 -15.46 55.60
C LYS A 801 41.90 -15.68 54.13
N SER A 802 42.75 -16.45 53.46
CA SER A 802 42.54 -16.84 52.07
C SER A 802 42.84 -18.31 51.83
N LEU A 803 42.05 -18.95 50.96
CA LEU A 803 42.21 -20.34 50.52
C LEU A 803 42.17 -20.39 48.99
N GLU A 804 43.24 -20.89 48.37
CA GLU A 804 43.19 -21.23 46.94
C GLU A 804 42.40 -22.53 46.75
N VAL A 805 41.37 -22.48 45.92
CA VAL A 805 40.62 -23.64 45.43
C VAL A 805 40.75 -23.73 43.92
N LYS A 806 40.57 -24.93 43.37
CA LYS A 806 40.59 -25.15 41.93
C LYS A 806 39.29 -25.81 41.49
N LEU A 807 38.50 -25.10 40.67
CA LEU A 807 37.43 -25.72 39.89
C LEU A 807 38.06 -26.40 38.66
N SER A 808 37.63 -27.61 38.36
CA SER A 808 38.18 -28.43 37.29
C SER A 808 37.18 -28.68 36.16
N GLU A 809 37.73 -29.02 34.99
CA GLU A 809 37.00 -29.53 33.83
C GLU A 809 37.64 -30.86 33.41
N ASP A 810 36.88 -31.72 32.71
CA ASP A 810 37.44 -32.96 32.15
C ASP A 810 38.27 -32.67 30.89
N THR A 811 39.54 -32.34 31.11
CA THR A 811 40.53 -32.06 30.06
C THR A 811 40.88 -33.27 29.18
N THR A 812 40.41 -34.47 29.50
CA THR A 812 40.57 -35.64 28.61
C THR A 812 39.64 -35.57 27.39
N ARG A 813 38.57 -34.78 27.48
CA ARG A 813 37.62 -34.57 26.38
C ARG A 813 38.16 -33.53 25.40
N GLN A 814 38.14 -33.89 24.11
CA GLN A 814 38.33 -32.91 23.04
C GLN A 814 37.14 -31.95 23.03
N THR A 815 37.39 -30.65 22.84
CA THR A 815 36.35 -29.61 22.71
C THR A 815 35.41 -29.94 21.55
N LEU A 816 34.10 -29.85 21.77
CA LEU A 816 33.10 -30.04 20.72
C LEU A 816 33.28 -28.96 19.63
N LYS A 817 33.57 -29.41 18.41
CA LYS A 817 33.93 -28.58 17.26
C LYS A 817 33.11 -28.98 16.03
N ILE A 818 32.37 -28.04 15.47
CA ILE A 818 31.88 -28.10 14.08
C ILE A 818 33.05 -27.75 13.16
N SER A 819 33.21 -28.49 12.07
CA SER A 819 34.05 -28.08 10.92
C SER A 819 33.23 -28.23 9.65
N LEU A 820 33.18 -27.20 8.81
CA LEU A 820 32.49 -27.26 7.53
C LEU A 820 33.17 -28.30 6.61
N ILE A 821 32.36 -28.99 5.82
CA ILE A 821 32.81 -29.77 4.64
C ILE A 821 32.71 -28.87 3.40
N GLY A 822 31.72 -27.98 3.37
CA GLY A 822 31.52 -26.98 2.32
C GLY A 822 30.12 -26.38 2.37
N THR A 823 30.00 -25.20 1.78
CA THR A 823 28.72 -24.61 1.37
C THR A 823 28.39 -25.03 -0.06
N GLN A 824 27.11 -24.96 -0.41
CA GLN A 824 26.67 -24.76 -1.78
C GLN A 824 25.94 -23.41 -1.80
N ASP A 825 26.56 -22.43 -2.44
CA ASP A 825 25.98 -21.10 -2.61
C ASP A 825 24.83 -21.11 -3.62
N VAL A 826 23.93 -20.14 -3.49
CA VAL A 826 22.79 -19.98 -4.41
C VAL A 826 23.18 -19.08 -5.58
N TYR A 827 22.52 -19.25 -6.72
CA TYR A 827 22.84 -18.43 -7.89
C TYR A 827 22.09 -17.09 -7.82
N CYS A 828 20.77 -17.16 -7.67
CA CYS A 828 19.92 -16.00 -7.54
C CYS A 828 19.61 -15.71 -6.06
N GLY A 829 19.60 -14.43 -5.64
CA GLY A 829 19.30 -14.06 -4.25
C GLY A 829 17.92 -14.46 -3.69
N ASN A 830 17.03 -15.03 -4.50
CA ASN A 830 15.73 -15.58 -4.09
C ASN A 830 15.67 -17.13 -4.19
N ASP A 831 16.71 -17.80 -4.67
CA ASP A 831 16.75 -19.26 -4.75
C ASP A 831 16.81 -19.89 -3.35
N THR A 832 16.27 -21.10 -3.22
CA THR A 832 16.40 -21.94 -2.01
C THR A 832 17.19 -23.22 -2.30
N THR A 833 18.23 -23.11 -3.14
CA THR A 833 19.04 -24.24 -3.62
C THR A 833 20.29 -24.51 -2.78
N GLY A 834 20.57 -23.67 -1.79
CA GLY A 834 21.80 -23.71 -1.00
C GLY A 834 21.84 -24.88 -0.02
N GLU A 835 23.07 -25.26 0.35
CA GLU A 835 23.34 -26.40 1.22
C GLU A 835 24.50 -26.09 2.18
N ILE A 836 24.37 -26.48 3.45
CA ILE A 836 25.47 -26.46 4.42
C ILE A 836 25.81 -27.91 4.82
N ARG A 837 27.03 -28.35 4.51
CA ARG A 837 27.57 -29.67 4.87
C ARG A 837 28.66 -29.51 5.93
N PHE A 838 28.65 -30.32 6.99
CA PHE A 838 29.64 -30.23 8.06
C PHE A 838 29.95 -31.59 8.71
N ILE A 839 31.04 -31.64 9.48
CA ILE A 839 31.34 -32.70 10.44
C ILE A 839 31.38 -32.12 11.86
N THR A 840 31.20 -32.98 12.86
CA THR A 840 31.38 -32.62 14.27
C THR A 840 32.37 -33.59 14.92
N SER A 841 33.29 -33.04 15.71
CA SER A 841 34.37 -33.76 16.39
C SER A 841 34.53 -33.25 17.82
N GLY A 842 35.10 -34.07 18.71
CA GLY A 842 35.11 -33.80 20.15
C GLY A 842 33.73 -33.89 20.81
N GLY A 843 33.67 -33.62 22.11
CA GLY A 843 32.52 -33.96 22.94
C GLY A 843 32.27 -35.47 23.06
N MET A 844 31.06 -35.84 23.48
CA MET A 844 30.59 -37.22 23.64
C MET A 844 29.48 -37.54 22.63
N ALA A 845 29.68 -38.51 21.75
CA ALA A 845 28.61 -38.98 20.84
C ALA A 845 27.45 -39.63 21.62
N PRO A 846 26.18 -39.56 21.14
CA PRO A 846 25.74 -39.03 19.85
C PRO A 846 25.63 -37.50 19.81
N TYR A 847 25.76 -36.92 18.62
CA TYR A 847 25.56 -35.50 18.39
C TYR A 847 24.17 -35.22 17.81
N THR A 848 23.66 -34.01 18.08
CA THR A 848 22.46 -33.44 17.45
C THR A 848 22.76 -32.02 16.99
N TYR A 849 22.05 -31.55 15.95
CA TYR A 849 22.35 -30.30 15.27
C TYR A 849 21.11 -29.43 15.09
N SER A 850 21.26 -28.12 15.18
CA SER A 850 20.19 -27.13 14.97
C SER A 850 20.72 -26.01 14.07
N LEU A 851 19.85 -25.42 13.26
CA LEU A 851 20.14 -24.21 12.47
C LEU A 851 19.32 -23.07 13.06
N ASP A 852 19.98 -21.99 13.51
CA ASP A 852 19.34 -20.78 14.07
C ASP A 852 18.32 -21.04 15.21
N ASN A 853 18.60 -22.05 16.04
CA ASN A 853 17.75 -22.52 17.15
C ASN A 853 16.45 -23.24 16.71
N SER A 854 16.36 -23.67 15.45
CA SER A 854 15.29 -24.56 14.96
C SER A 854 15.42 -26.00 15.50
N ASN A 855 14.57 -26.91 15.00
CA ASN A 855 14.49 -28.30 15.47
C ASN A 855 15.84 -29.04 15.42
N TRP A 856 16.13 -29.81 16.47
CA TRP A 856 17.35 -30.62 16.56
C TRP A 856 17.24 -31.88 15.69
N ILE A 857 18.19 -32.07 14.76
CA ILE A 857 18.31 -33.23 13.86
C ILE A 857 19.59 -34.03 14.14
N ALA A 858 19.64 -35.30 13.70
CA ALA A 858 20.80 -36.17 13.90
C ALA A 858 21.78 -36.21 12.70
N ILE A 859 21.52 -35.43 11.64
CA ILE A 859 22.27 -35.47 10.36
C ILE A 859 23.02 -34.13 10.20
N PRO A 860 24.34 -34.10 9.96
CA PRO A 860 25.13 -32.87 9.91
C PRO A 860 25.06 -32.20 8.52
N HIS A 861 23.84 -31.85 8.10
CA HIS A 861 23.52 -31.37 6.77
C HIS A 861 22.20 -30.59 6.77
N PHE A 862 22.23 -29.38 6.19
CA PHE A 862 21.05 -28.53 6.00
C PHE A 862 20.91 -28.14 4.51
N PRO A 863 19.96 -28.73 3.76
CA PRO A 863 19.63 -28.34 2.40
C PRO A 863 18.48 -27.33 2.36
N GLY A 864 18.26 -26.72 1.19
CA GLY A 864 17.07 -25.91 0.93
C GLY A 864 17.21 -24.46 1.42
N LEU A 865 18.45 -23.98 1.52
CA LEU A 865 18.78 -22.68 2.09
C LEU A 865 18.81 -21.59 1.01
N SER A 866 18.52 -20.36 1.40
CA SER A 866 18.64 -19.16 0.58
C SER A 866 19.93 -18.41 0.91
N ALA A 867 20.24 -17.33 0.20
CA ALA A 867 21.32 -16.44 0.62
C ALA A 867 21.03 -15.86 2.03
N GLY A 868 22.04 -15.89 2.91
CA GLY A 868 21.91 -15.48 4.30
C GLY A 868 23.03 -15.99 5.21
N HIS A 869 23.10 -15.40 6.41
CA HIS A 869 23.99 -15.80 7.50
C HIS A 869 23.29 -16.83 8.39
N TYR A 870 23.87 -18.02 8.57
CA TYR A 870 23.27 -19.12 9.32
C TYR A 870 24.12 -19.53 10.54
N THR A 871 23.47 -19.75 11.68
CA THR A 871 24.12 -20.24 12.91
C THR A 871 23.88 -21.73 13.07
N ILE A 872 24.85 -22.55 12.66
CA ILE A 872 24.90 -23.97 13.00
C ILE A 872 25.15 -24.10 14.50
N GLN A 873 24.41 -24.98 15.17
CA GLN A 873 24.67 -25.43 16.53
C GLN A 873 24.83 -26.94 16.54
N ALA A 874 25.82 -27.44 17.26
CA ALA A 874 25.99 -28.87 17.52
C ALA A 874 25.98 -29.11 19.03
N LYS A 875 25.26 -30.14 19.46
CA LYS A 875 25.09 -30.51 20.86
C LYS A 875 25.42 -31.99 21.04
N ASP A 876 26.24 -32.30 22.02
CA ASP A 876 26.68 -33.65 22.31
C ASP A 876 25.75 -34.41 23.28
N GLY A 877 26.06 -35.68 23.55
CA GLY A 877 25.30 -36.58 24.42
C GLY A 877 25.36 -36.23 25.91
N LEU A 878 26.16 -35.24 26.31
CA LEU A 878 26.19 -34.68 27.67
C LEU A 878 25.48 -33.32 27.75
N GLY A 879 25.07 -32.76 26.60
CA GLY A 879 24.38 -31.47 26.51
C GLY A 879 25.32 -30.29 26.21
N CYS A 880 26.61 -30.52 26.02
CA CYS A 880 27.56 -29.46 25.66
C CYS A 880 27.22 -28.93 24.25
N VAL A 881 27.14 -27.60 24.09
CA VAL A 881 26.76 -26.96 22.80
C VAL A 881 27.93 -26.14 22.25
N THR A 882 28.21 -26.30 20.96
CA THR A 882 29.11 -25.44 20.19
C THR A 882 28.36 -24.78 19.04
N LYS A 883 28.88 -23.65 18.54
CA LYS A 883 28.27 -22.86 17.45
C LYS A 883 29.26 -22.60 16.33
N TYR A 884 28.76 -22.50 15.10
CA TYR A 884 29.53 -22.14 13.91
C TYR A 884 28.67 -21.26 13.01
N ALA A 885 29.17 -20.08 12.63
CA ALA A 885 28.53 -19.23 11.64
C ALA A 885 28.97 -19.66 10.24
N ALA A 886 28.01 -19.90 9.35
CA ALA A 886 28.25 -20.24 7.96
C ALA A 886 27.32 -19.41 7.07
N ASP A 887 27.87 -18.88 5.99
CA ASP A 887 27.16 -17.97 5.09
C ASP A 887 26.84 -18.70 3.79
N ILE A 888 25.62 -18.54 3.28
CA ILE A 888 25.27 -18.84 1.90
C ILE A 888 25.21 -17.50 1.19
N ILE A 889 26.05 -17.30 0.17
CA ILE A 889 26.00 -16.09 -0.66
C ILE A 889 25.14 -16.32 -1.92
N ALA A 890 24.77 -15.22 -2.57
CA ALA A 890 24.26 -15.22 -3.93
C ALA A 890 25.29 -14.59 -4.86
N ASP A 891 25.50 -15.17 -6.03
CA ASP A 891 26.34 -14.58 -7.08
C ASP A 891 25.74 -13.23 -7.55
N ASP A 892 24.42 -13.18 -7.75
CA ASP A 892 23.70 -11.97 -8.16
C ASP A 892 22.68 -11.49 -7.09
N PRO A 893 22.61 -10.18 -6.79
CA PRO A 893 21.76 -9.63 -5.74
C PRO A 893 20.26 -9.80 -6.05
N ALA A 894 19.45 -10.06 -5.03
CA ALA A 894 18.02 -10.37 -5.19
C ALA A 894 17.27 -9.32 -6.04
N MET A 895 16.65 -9.78 -7.14
CA MET A 895 15.92 -8.91 -8.05
C MET A 895 14.67 -8.31 -7.40
N GLN A 896 14.47 -7.01 -7.59
CA GLN A 896 13.32 -6.24 -7.11
C GLN A 896 12.63 -5.52 -8.26
N LEU A 897 11.30 -5.47 -8.23
CA LEU A 897 10.48 -4.72 -9.18
C LEU A 897 9.76 -3.57 -8.47
N SER A 898 9.80 -2.40 -9.07
CA SER A 898 8.93 -1.27 -8.75
C SER A 898 8.18 -0.81 -9.99
N ALA A 899 6.95 -0.35 -9.80
CA ALA A 899 6.07 0.03 -10.90
C ALA A 899 5.34 1.34 -10.61
N ARG A 900 5.22 2.20 -11.62
CA ARG A 900 4.32 3.34 -11.64
C ARG A 900 3.15 3.02 -12.56
N VAL A 901 1.96 2.88 -11.96
CA VAL A 901 0.71 2.60 -12.66
C VAL A 901 0.07 3.90 -13.11
N THR A 902 -0.19 4.02 -14.41
CA THR A 902 -1.06 5.07 -14.96
C THR A 902 -2.45 4.46 -15.19
N PRO A 903 -3.50 4.93 -14.49
CA PRO A 903 -4.85 4.38 -14.62
C PRO A 903 -5.46 4.69 -15.99
N VAL A 904 -6.51 3.96 -16.36
CA VAL A 904 -7.33 4.26 -17.53
C VAL A 904 -8.11 5.56 -17.30
N ARG A 905 -8.09 6.45 -18.30
CA ARG A 905 -8.71 7.79 -18.24
C ARG A 905 -10.24 7.75 -18.27
N CYS A 906 -10.81 6.91 -19.14
CA CYS A 906 -12.26 6.74 -19.32
C CYS A 906 -12.61 5.26 -19.40
N ASN A 907 -13.74 4.84 -18.82
CA ASN A 907 -14.16 3.42 -18.79
C ASN A 907 -14.09 2.75 -20.18
N GLY A 908 -13.55 1.54 -20.23
CA GLY A 908 -13.36 0.73 -21.45
C GLY A 908 -12.23 1.17 -22.38
N THR A 909 -11.59 2.34 -22.16
CA THR A 909 -10.58 2.88 -23.08
C THR A 909 -9.18 2.31 -22.86
N PRO A 910 -8.39 2.08 -23.93
CA PRO A 910 -6.99 1.65 -23.84
C PRO A 910 -6.08 2.86 -23.58
N THR A 911 -6.14 3.45 -22.38
CA THR A 911 -5.39 4.66 -22.01
C THR A 911 -4.46 4.51 -20.80
N GLY A 912 -4.46 3.35 -20.14
CA GLY A 912 -3.55 3.05 -19.04
C GLY A 912 -2.12 2.72 -19.50
N ALA A 913 -1.19 2.72 -18.55
CA ALA A 913 0.20 2.37 -18.78
C ALA A 913 0.88 1.82 -17.51
N LEU A 914 1.95 1.05 -17.68
CA LEU A 914 2.82 0.55 -16.62
C LEU A 914 4.27 0.93 -16.96
N ASP A 915 4.88 1.75 -16.10
CA ASP A 915 6.32 2.03 -16.10
C ASP A 915 7.00 1.10 -15.09
N ILE A 916 7.88 0.20 -15.53
CA ILE A 916 8.59 -0.75 -14.66
C ILE A 916 10.08 -0.38 -14.54
N THR A 917 10.56 -0.39 -13.29
CA THR A 917 11.97 -0.32 -12.94
C THR A 917 12.36 -1.61 -12.20
N ALA A 918 13.24 -2.41 -12.79
CA ALA A 918 13.90 -3.53 -12.15
C ALA A 918 15.26 -3.11 -11.56
N LEU A 919 15.64 -3.71 -10.44
CA LEU A 919 16.92 -3.58 -9.74
C LEU A 919 17.38 -4.97 -9.26
N GLY A 920 18.68 -5.16 -9.02
CA GLY A 920 19.26 -6.48 -8.70
C GLY A 920 19.51 -7.34 -9.94
N GLY A 921 19.92 -8.60 -9.77
CA GLY A 921 20.37 -9.45 -10.88
C GLY A 921 21.62 -8.90 -11.58
N ASP A 922 21.95 -9.46 -12.75
CA ASP A 922 23.11 -9.02 -13.56
C ASP A 922 22.95 -7.65 -14.26
N SER A 923 21.86 -6.94 -13.95
CA SER A 923 21.44 -5.66 -14.56
C SER A 923 21.04 -5.71 -16.04
N ILE A 924 20.92 -6.89 -16.66
CA ILE A 924 20.46 -7.07 -18.05
C ILE A 924 19.06 -7.70 -18.05
N TYR A 925 18.01 -6.88 -18.15
CA TYR A 925 16.63 -7.37 -17.93
C TYR A 925 15.86 -7.72 -19.21
N HIS A 926 15.34 -8.94 -19.26
CA HIS A 926 14.35 -9.43 -20.21
C HIS A 926 12.95 -9.41 -19.58
N TYR A 927 12.07 -8.54 -20.08
CA TYR A 927 10.69 -8.41 -19.63
C TYR A 927 9.79 -9.33 -20.47
N ALA A 928 8.85 -10.02 -19.83
CA ALA A 928 7.87 -10.89 -20.48
C ALA A 928 6.49 -10.74 -19.82
N TRP A 929 5.55 -10.12 -20.52
CA TRP A 929 4.18 -9.95 -20.05
C TRP A 929 3.31 -11.15 -20.48
N VAL A 930 2.90 -11.96 -19.50
CA VAL A 930 2.39 -13.34 -19.67
C VAL A 930 1.18 -13.44 -20.60
N GLU A 931 0.31 -12.43 -20.59
CA GLU A 931 -0.98 -12.44 -21.31
C GLU A 931 -1.00 -11.54 -22.56
N THR A 932 0.04 -10.74 -22.82
CA THR A 932 0.01 -9.69 -23.87
C THR A 932 1.09 -9.83 -24.93
N ALA A 933 2.04 -10.76 -24.78
CA ALA A 933 3.21 -10.93 -25.65
C ALA A 933 4.11 -9.67 -25.78
N LEU A 934 3.98 -8.73 -24.83
CA LEU A 934 4.83 -7.55 -24.74
C LEU A 934 6.14 -7.89 -24.00
N SER A 935 7.22 -7.18 -24.36
CA SER A 935 8.58 -7.41 -23.82
C SER A 935 9.32 -6.13 -23.42
N ALA A 936 8.59 -5.04 -23.20
CA ALA A 936 9.14 -3.76 -22.77
C ALA A 936 8.88 -3.49 -21.27
N ASN A 937 9.74 -2.68 -20.66
CA ASN A 937 9.59 -2.20 -19.29
C ASN A 937 8.60 -1.03 -19.16
N HIS A 938 8.44 -0.23 -20.22
CA HIS A 938 7.31 0.67 -20.41
C HIS A 938 6.31 0.03 -21.37
N ILE A 939 5.07 -0.15 -20.93
CA ILE A 939 3.95 -0.53 -21.79
C ILE A 939 2.74 0.39 -21.58
N SER A 940 2.12 0.84 -22.66
CA SER A 940 1.02 1.80 -22.67
C SER A 940 -0.06 1.42 -23.69
N GLN A 941 -1.14 2.21 -23.77
CA GLN A 941 -2.38 1.86 -24.48
C GLN A 941 -3.08 0.61 -23.90
N LEU A 942 -3.01 0.48 -22.57
CA LEU A 942 -3.55 -0.65 -21.83
C LEU A 942 -4.98 -0.35 -21.37
N LYS A 943 -5.80 -1.39 -21.27
CA LYS A 943 -7.13 -1.32 -20.64
C LYS A 943 -7.01 -1.54 -19.14
N ALA A 944 -8.11 -1.41 -18.40
CA ALA A 944 -8.17 -1.90 -17.04
C ALA A 944 -8.10 -3.42 -17.00
N GLY A 945 -7.51 -3.96 -15.94
CA GLY A 945 -7.25 -5.38 -15.79
C GLY A 945 -5.99 -5.67 -15.00
N ASN A 946 -5.69 -6.95 -14.81
CA ASN A 946 -4.46 -7.43 -14.18
C ASN A 946 -3.43 -7.74 -15.25
N TYR A 947 -2.19 -7.30 -15.04
CA TYR A 947 -1.07 -7.54 -15.93
C TYR A 947 0.03 -8.27 -15.16
N HIS A 948 0.29 -9.51 -15.58
CA HIS A 948 1.33 -10.36 -15.01
C HIS A 948 2.63 -10.20 -15.78
N LEU A 949 3.66 -9.70 -15.08
CA LEU A 949 5.02 -9.56 -15.56
C LEU A 949 5.89 -10.67 -14.99
N ILE A 950 6.74 -11.23 -15.84
CA ILE A 950 7.94 -11.96 -15.47
C ILE A 950 9.12 -11.12 -15.96
N VAL A 951 10.10 -10.85 -15.10
CA VAL A 951 11.41 -10.33 -15.52
C VAL A 951 12.43 -11.40 -15.25
N THR A 952 13.19 -11.74 -16.28
CA THR A 952 14.35 -12.62 -16.19
C THR A 952 15.59 -11.78 -16.47
N ASP A 953 16.67 -11.92 -15.71
CA ASP A 953 17.93 -11.23 -16.02
C ASP A 953 18.76 -11.97 -17.09
N GLY A 954 19.97 -11.49 -17.39
CA GLY A 954 20.86 -12.08 -18.40
C GLY A 954 21.48 -13.42 -17.98
N LYS A 955 21.22 -13.86 -16.74
CA LYS A 955 21.73 -15.09 -16.13
C LYS A 955 20.66 -16.15 -15.91
N GLY A 956 19.40 -15.75 -15.88
CA GLY A 956 18.26 -16.63 -15.69
C GLY A 956 17.57 -16.48 -14.33
N CYS A 957 17.98 -15.50 -13.51
CA CYS A 957 17.26 -15.17 -12.29
C CYS A 957 15.90 -14.56 -12.62
N VAL A 958 14.86 -14.96 -11.89
CA VAL A 958 13.47 -14.60 -12.21
C VAL A 958 12.80 -13.89 -11.03
N VAL A 959 12.16 -12.76 -11.33
CA VAL A 959 11.20 -12.09 -10.44
C VAL A 959 9.89 -11.86 -11.19
N SER A 960 8.76 -11.99 -10.49
CA SER A 960 7.44 -11.74 -11.07
C SER A 960 6.71 -10.62 -10.34
N GLY A 961 5.84 -9.93 -11.08
CA GLY A 961 5.02 -8.82 -10.58
C GLY A 961 3.59 -8.93 -11.13
N ALA A 962 2.61 -8.56 -10.32
CA ALA A 962 1.22 -8.47 -10.73
C ALA A 962 0.74 -7.04 -10.51
N TYR A 963 0.28 -6.38 -11.58
CA TYR A 963 -0.11 -4.98 -11.56
C TYR A 963 -1.53 -4.82 -12.08
N THR A 964 -2.42 -4.26 -11.25
CA THR A 964 -3.79 -3.93 -11.65
C THR A 964 -3.83 -2.50 -12.16
N ILE A 965 -4.31 -2.31 -13.40
CA ILE A 965 -4.68 -1.00 -13.93
C ILE A 965 -6.17 -0.79 -13.63
N PRO A 966 -6.57 0.23 -12.84
CA PRO A 966 -7.97 0.55 -12.61
C PRO A 966 -8.52 1.49 -13.70
N GLU A 967 -9.85 1.52 -13.81
CA GLU A 967 -10.63 2.49 -14.59
C GLU A 967 -11.72 3.13 -13.71
N PRO A 968 -12.23 4.33 -14.08
CA PRO A 968 -13.44 4.88 -13.48
C PRO A 968 -14.67 4.04 -13.82
N PHE A 969 -15.75 4.24 -13.06
CA PHE A 969 -17.07 3.68 -13.37
C PHE A 969 -17.56 4.17 -14.75
N GLU A 970 -18.42 3.39 -15.40
CA GLU A 970 -19.10 3.78 -16.65
C GLU A 970 -19.89 5.08 -16.44
N LEU A 971 -19.63 6.09 -17.26
CA LEU A 971 -20.34 7.36 -17.23
C LEU A 971 -21.73 7.17 -17.85
N THR A 972 -22.77 7.50 -17.11
CA THR A 972 -24.19 7.33 -17.49
C THR A 972 -24.96 8.62 -17.27
N MET A 973 -26.08 8.77 -17.98
CA MET A 973 -27.03 9.86 -17.72
C MET A 973 -28.48 9.36 -17.71
N LYS A 974 -29.35 10.15 -17.09
CA LYS A 974 -30.80 10.02 -17.20
C LYS A 974 -31.43 11.40 -17.38
N LEU A 975 -32.23 11.54 -18.43
CA LEU A 975 -32.91 12.77 -18.77
C LEU A 975 -34.33 12.81 -18.19
N ASN A 976 -34.65 13.90 -17.48
CA ASN A 976 -36.00 14.27 -17.06
C ASN A 976 -36.46 15.47 -17.89
N THR A 977 -37.69 15.47 -18.40
CA THR A 977 -38.20 16.56 -19.26
C THR A 977 -39.59 17.04 -18.89
N THR A 978 -39.86 18.34 -19.05
CA THR A 978 -41.23 18.87 -19.03
C THR A 978 -41.81 18.97 -20.44
N THR A 979 -43.11 18.68 -20.60
CA THR A 979 -43.81 18.90 -21.88
C THR A 979 -44.16 20.37 -22.04
N VAL A 980 -43.99 20.92 -23.24
CA VAL A 980 -43.97 22.37 -23.51
C VAL A 980 -45.35 22.86 -23.95
N CYS A 981 -45.79 24.02 -23.48
CA CYS A 981 -47.06 24.61 -23.91
C CYS A 981 -46.92 25.23 -25.32
N ASP A 982 -47.88 24.99 -26.21
CA ASP A 982 -47.72 25.31 -27.63
C ASP A 982 -47.73 26.82 -27.89
N GLY A 983 -46.63 27.33 -28.45
CA GLY A 983 -46.35 28.76 -28.60
C GLY A 983 -45.61 29.41 -27.42
N LEU A 984 -45.25 28.66 -26.38
CA LEU A 984 -44.39 29.12 -25.28
C LEU A 984 -42.98 28.49 -25.35
N GLN A 985 -42.11 29.01 -24.49
CA GLN A 985 -40.76 28.50 -24.21
C GLN A 985 -40.67 28.17 -22.72
N ASP A 986 -41.44 27.17 -22.27
CA ASP A 986 -41.54 26.73 -20.87
C ASP A 986 -41.03 25.29 -20.66
N GLY A 987 -40.37 24.72 -21.67
CA GLY A 987 -39.71 23.43 -21.60
C GLY A 987 -38.46 23.45 -20.72
N ALA A 988 -38.16 22.31 -20.11
CA ALA A 988 -36.97 22.07 -19.32
C ALA A 988 -36.42 20.67 -19.56
N ILE A 989 -35.09 20.55 -19.51
CA ILE A 989 -34.34 19.29 -19.46
C ILE A 989 -33.52 19.33 -18.16
N GLU A 990 -33.69 18.32 -17.30
CA GLU A 990 -32.88 18.09 -16.12
C GLU A 990 -32.08 16.78 -16.32
N ILE A 991 -30.77 16.85 -16.15
CA ILE A 991 -29.85 15.71 -16.29
C ILE A 991 -29.51 15.16 -14.91
N LEU A 992 -29.60 13.83 -14.77
CA LEU A 992 -29.04 13.09 -13.64
C LEU A 992 -27.86 12.27 -14.17
N ALA A 993 -26.63 12.74 -13.94
CA ALA A 993 -25.40 12.05 -14.35
C ALA A 993 -24.82 11.22 -13.19
N ASP A 994 -24.31 10.02 -13.49
CA ASP A 994 -23.71 9.09 -12.53
C ASP A 994 -22.55 8.30 -13.17
N GLY A 995 -21.60 7.85 -12.35
CA GLY A 995 -20.34 7.25 -12.82
C GLY A 995 -19.34 8.25 -13.43
N GLY A 996 -18.27 7.75 -14.07
CA GLY A 996 -17.12 8.59 -14.47
C GLY A 996 -16.41 9.24 -13.26
N ILE A 997 -15.82 10.43 -13.48
CA ILE A 997 -15.21 11.27 -12.43
C ILE A 997 -16.03 12.54 -12.19
N VAL A 998 -16.47 12.73 -10.93
CA VAL A 998 -17.28 13.85 -10.43
C VAL A 998 -16.68 15.23 -10.77
N ASN A 999 -17.57 16.23 -10.91
CA ASN A 999 -17.42 17.54 -11.57
C ASN A 999 -17.83 17.51 -13.06
N TYR A 1000 -19.04 17.01 -13.32
CA TYR A 1000 -19.61 16.99 -14.67
C TYR A 1000 -19.89 18.39 -15.20
N ALA A 1001 -19.69 18.58 -16.50
CA ALA A 1001 -20.21 19.70 -17.27
C ALA A 1001 -21.29 19.20 -18.23
N TYR A 1002 -22.34 20.01 -18.42
CA TYR A 1002 -23.52 19.71 -19.23
C TYR A 1002 -23.59 20.66 -20.42
N SER A 1003 -24.09 20.17 -21.55
CA SER A 1003 -24.21 20.95 -22.80
C SER A 1003 -25.40 20.49 -23.65
N LEU A 1004 -25.95 21.39 -24.46
CA LEU A 1004 -26.93 21.07 -25.51
C LEU A 1004 -26.23 21.14 -26.87
N GLY A 1005 -25.84 19.97 -27.41
CA GLY A 1005 -24.78 19.84 -28.41
C GLY A 1005 -23.38 19.96 -27.79
N ASP A 1006 -22.35 20.22 -28.61
CA ASP A 1006 -20.94 20.27 -28.16
C ASP A 1006 -20.43 21.69 -27.78
N ALA A 1007 -21.32 22.62 -27.42
CA ALA A 1007 -20.95 24.01 -27.14
C ALA A 1007 -21.77 24.66 -26.01
N ASN A 1008 -21.14 25.60 -25.30
CA ASN A 1008 -21.69 26.34 -24.16
C ASN A 1008 -21.92 25.47 -22.90
N TRP A 1009 -20.85 24.78 -22.49
CA TRP A 1009 -20.78 23.98 -21.27
C TRP A 1009 -21.15 24.77 -20.00
N GLN A 1010 -22.03 24.21 -19.18
CA GLN A 1010 -22.42 24.74 -17.87
C GLN A 1010 -22.28 23.67 -16.76
N GLY A 1011 -22.14 24.10 -15.50
CA GLY A 1011 -22.11 23.20 -14.34
C GLY A 1011 -23.50 22.88 -13.76
N ASP A 1012 -24.55 23.58 -14.20
CA ASP A 1012 -25.93 23.30 -13.79
C ASP A 1012 -26.50 22.13 -14.63
N PRO A 1013 -27.02 21.05 -14.01
CA PRO A 1013 -27.71 19.98 -14.73
C PRO A 1013 -29.05 20.37 -15.37
N LYS A 1014 -29.48 21.65 -15.33
CA LYS A 1014 -30.78 22.11 -15.83
C LYS A 1014 -30.67 23.10 -16.97
N PHE A 1015 -31.35 22.77 -18.06
CA PHE A 1015 -31.64 23.70 -19.15
C PHE A 1015 -33.12 24.09 -19.07
N LEU A 1016 -33.40 25.40 -19.11
CA LEU A 1016 -34.72 25.99 -18.92
C LEU A 1016 -35.11 26.86 -20.12
N ASN A 1017 -36.39 27.23 -20.19
CA ASN A 1017 -36.97 28.08 -21.23
C ASN A 1017 -36.80 27.52 -22.65
N LEU A 1018 -36.93 26.20 -22.79
CA LEU A 1018 -36.73 25.49 -24.04
C LEU A 1018 -38.03 25.42 -24.87
N ALA A 1019 -37.87 25.54 -26.19
CA ALA A 1019 -38.96 25.37 -27.15
C ALA A 1019 -39.23 23.87 -27.43
N PRO A 1020 -40.40 23.49 -27.98
CA PRO A 1020 -40.64 22.10 -28.41
C PRO A 1020 -39.71 21.73 -29.57
N GLY A 1021 -39.02 20.59 -29.48
CA GLY A 1021 -38.00 20.19 -30.46
C GLY A 1021 -37.07 19.09 -29.98
N ASN A 1022 -36.13 18.67 -30.84
CA ASN A 1022 -35.09 17.70 -30.50
C ASN A 1022 -33.84 18.40 -29.98
N TYR A 1023 -33.26 17.87 -28.91
CA TYR A 1023 -32.02 18.34 -28.31
C TYR A 1023 -31.06 17.16 -28.15
N THR A 1024 -29.81 17.34 -28.59
CA THR A 1024 -28.71 16.46 -28.17
C THR A 1024 -28.24 16.96 -26.81
N VAL A 1025 -28.25 16.11 -25.79
CA VAL A 1025 -27.70 16.40 -24.47
C VAL A 1025 -26.35 15.73 -24.37
N VAL A 1026 -25.31 16.48 -24.02
CA VAL A 1026 -23.96 15.96 -23.85
C VAL A 1026 -23.51 16.24 -22.42
N ILE A 1027 -22.96 15.22 -21.76
CA ILE A 1027 -22.26 15.36 -20.49
C ILE A 1027 -20.77 15.06 -20.68
N ARG A 1028 -19.94 15.74 -19.90
CA ARG A 1028 -18.50 15.55 -19.84
C ARG A 1028 -18.07 15.44 -18.39
N ASP A 1029 -17.32 14.40 -18.05
CA ASP A 1029 -16.76 14.24 -16.70
C ASP A 1029 -15.44 15.02 -16.51
N ALA A 1030 -14.87 14.99 -15.30
CA ALA A 1030 -13.63 15.73 -15.01
C ALA A 1030 -12.39 15.22 -15.75
N ASN A 1031 -12.45 14.04 -16.37
CA ASN A 1031 -11.42 13.47 -17.23
C ASN A 1031 -11.68 13.75 -18.72
N ASP A 1032 -12.59 14.65 -19.08
CA ASP A 1032 -13.10 14.88 -20.45
C ASP A 1032 -13.79 13.64 -21.09
N CYS A 1033 -14.24 12.66 -20.31
CA CYS A 1033 -14.99 11.53 -20.85
C CYS A 1033 -16.40 12.00 -21.24
N LEU A 1034 -16.81 11.74 -22.48
CA LEU A 1034 -18.06 12.23 -23.07
C LEU A 1034 -19.13 11.14 -23.16
N LEU A 1035 -20.37 11.49 -22.81
CA LEU A 1035 -21.58 10.73 -23.11
C LEU A 1035 -22.61 11.66 -23.76
N GLN A 1036 -23.31 11.18 -24.79
CA GLN A 1036 -24.35 11.92 -25.51
C GLN A 1036 -25.64 11.11 -25.64
N GLU A 1037 -26.78 11.78 -25.45
CA GLU A 1037 -28.13 11.25 -25.70
C GLU A 1037 -28.96 12.25 -26.50
N GLN A 1038 -30.05 11.79 -27.14
CA GLN A 1038 -31.02 12.67 -27.79
C GLN A 1038 -32.36 12.63 -27.05
N VAL A 1039 -32.99 13.79 -26.89
CA VAL A 1039 -34.31 13.90 -26.25
C VAL A 1039 -35.22 14.87 -27.01
N THR A 1040 -36.51 14.55 -27.08
CA THR A 1040 -37.52 15.38 -27.73
C THR A 1040 -38.42 16.03 -26.69
N LEU A 1041 -38.42 17.36 -26.64
CA LEU A 1041 -39.44 18.12 -25.90
C LEU A 1041 -40.72 18.20 -26.72
N ILE A 1042 -41.71 17.40 -26.33
CA ILE A 1042 -43.02 17.34 -27.00
C ILE A 1042 -43.98 18.44 -26.50
N LYS A 1043 -44.88 18.87 -27.39
CA LYS A 1043 -45.97 19.81 -27.06
C LYS A 1043 -47.01 19.15 -26.13
N ARG A 1044 -47.53 19.90 -25.17
CA ARG A 1044 -48.56 19.47 -24.20
C ARG A 1044 -49.98 19.62 -24.74
N ASN A 1045 -50.21 20.58 -25.63
CA ASN A 1045 -51.51 20.96 -26.18
C ASN A 1045 -51.37 21.45 -27.64
N THR A 1046 -52.49 21.74 -28.28
CA THR A 1046 -52.55 22.57 -29.50
C THR A 1046 -52.72 24.02 -29.08
N GLN A 1047 -52.04 24.96 -29.74
CA GLN A 1047 -52.14 26.40 -29.40
C GLN A 1047 -53.60 26.91 -29.48
N PRO A 1048 -54.17 27.45 -28.37
CA PRO A 1048 -55.50 28.04 -28.39
C PRO A 1048 -55.48 29.45 -29.02
N THR A 1049 -56.59 29.86 -29.61
CA THR A 1049 -56.76 31.24 -30.10
C THR A 1049 -57.10 32.14 -28.92
N VAL A 1050 -56.11 32.82 -28.35
CA VAL A 1050 -56.30 33.70 -27.18
C VAL A 1050 -56.69 35.10 -27.62
N ASN A 1051 -57.87 35.59 -27.21
CA ASN A 1051 -58.36 36.91 -27.64
C ASN A 1051 -59.39 37.52 -26.67
N PHE A 1052 -59.55 38.85 -26.70
CA PHE A 1052 -60.60 39.56 -25.99
C PHE A 1052 -61.12 40.79 -26.76
N LEU A 1053 -62.40 41.13 -26.56
CA LEU A 1053 -63.05 42.34 -27.04
C LEU A 1053 -62.97 43.45 -25.99
N VAL A 1054 -62.64 44.64 -26.45
CA VAL A 1054 -62.79 45.92 -25.73
C VAL A 1054 -62.95 47.01 -26.78
N VAL A 1055 -63.69 48.07 -26.48
CA VAL A 1055 -63.84 49.20 -27.39
C VAL A 1055 -62.51 49.96 -27.49
N SER A 1056 -62.03 50.21 -28.71
CA SER A 1056 -60.69 50.76 -28.94
C SER A 1056 -60.60 52.29 -28.84
N ARG A 1057 -61.75 52.98 -28.81
CA ARG A 1057 -61.87 54.44 -28.64
C ARG A 1057 -63.09 54.78 -27.79
N ASN A 1058 -62.84 55.35 -26.62
CA ASN A 1058 -63.85 55.90 -25.70
C ASN A 1058 -63.39 57.27 -25.19
N ASN A 1059 -64.29 58.06 -24.61
CA ASN A 1059 -63.94 59.29 -23.92
C ASN A 1059 -63.56 59.00 -22.46
N ALA A 1060 -62.78 59.89 -21.85
CA ALA A 1060 -62.55 59.84 -20.42
C ALA A 1060 -63.88 59.99 -19.66
N LEU A 1061 -64.00 59.27 -18.54
CA LEU A 1061 -65.20 59.04 -17.73
C LEU A 1061 -66.24 58.05 -18.29
N ASP A 1062 -66.08 57.50 -19.50
CA ASP A 1062 -66.90 56.38 -19.98
C ASP A 1062 -66.64 55.07 -19.21
N THR A 1063 -67.63 54.17 -19.23
CA THR A 1063 -67.48 52.77 -18.79
C THR A 1063 -67.18 51.88 -20.00
N LEU A 1064 -66.06 51.15 -19.94
CA LEU A 1064 -65.69 50.12 -20.91
C LEU A 1064 -65.98 48.73 -20.34
N ALA A 1065 -66.61 47.88 -21.15
CA ALA A 1065 -66.70 46.44 -20.86
C ALA A 1065 -65.57 45.69 -21.60
N VAL A 1066 -64.92 44.76 -20.90
CA VAL A 1066 -63.86 43.90 -21.46
C VAL A 1066 -64.35 42.46 -21.44
N ARG A 1067 -64.41 41.79 -22.59
CA ARG A 1067 -64.94 40.42 -22.73
C ARG A 1067 -63.93 39.48 -23.37
N GLU A 1068 -63.64 38.38 -22.71
CA GLU A 1068 -62.87 37.27 -23.28
C GLU A 1068 -63.63 36.62 -24.46
N ILE A 1069 -62.89 36.17 -25.48
CA ILE A 1069 -63.40 35.51 -26.70
C ILE A 1069 -62.37 34.52 -27.28
N CYS A 1070 -61.78 33.66 -26.44
CA CYS A 1070 -60.83 32.65 -26.90
C CYS A 1070 -61.55 31.46 -27.56
N LEU A 1071 -60.80 30.71 -28.37
CA LEU A 1071 -61.25 29.44 -28.95
C LEU A 1071 -60.18 28.35 -28.75
N PRO A 1072 -60.46 27.28 -27.96
CA PRO A 1072 -61.63 27.10 -27.08
C PRO A 1072 -61.66 28.12 -25.93
N ALA A 1073 -62.71 28.10 -25.11
CA ALA A 1073 -62.76 28.86 -23.87
C ALA A 1073 -61.70 28.35 -22.85
N PRO A 1074 -61.09 29.23 -22.05
CA PRO A 1074 -60.10 28.87 -21.02
C PRO A 1074 -60.75 28.38 -19.73
N ASP A 1075 -60.00 27.60 -18.94
CA ASP A 1075 -60.42 27.15 -17.61
C ASP A 1075 -60.45 28.29 -16.57
N SER A 1076 -59.61 29.31 -16.78
CA SER A 1076 -59.63 30.54 -15.99
C SER A 1076 -59.06 31.73 -16.76
N VAL A 1077 -59.56 32.92 -16.41
CA VAL A 1077 -59.10 34.21 -16.95
C VAL A 1077 -58.75 35.11 -15.77
N ASN A 1078 -57.56 35.71 -15.79
CA ASN A 1078 -57.19 36.80 -14.90
C ASN A 1078 -56.91 38.07 -15.71
N TRP A 1079 -57.25 39.22 -15.15
CA TRP A 1079 -57.14 40.52 -15.81
C TRP A 1079 -56.15 41.42 -15.08
N GLU A 1080 -55.32 42.10 -15.85
CA GLU A 1080 -54.40 43.12 -15.35
C GLU A 1080 -54.69 44.44 -16.06
N PHE A 1081 -54.97 45.46 -15.25
CA PHE A 1081 -55.33 46.80 -15.70
C PHE A 1081 -54.23 47.79 -15.28
N PRO A 1082 -54.04 48.89 -16.02
CA PRO A 1082 -52.98 49.85 -15.75
C PRO A 1082 -53.40 50.76 -14.58
N PRO A 1083 -52.46 51.43 -13.87
CA PRO A 1083 -52.78 52.24 -12.68
C PRO A 1083 -53.73 53.43 -12.88
N GLY A 1084 -54.15 53.74 -14.12
CA GLY A 1084 -55.17 54.74 -14.43
C GLY A 1084 -56.59 54.20 -14.62
N ALA A 1085 -56.81 52.89 -14.48
CA ALA A 1085 -58.12 52.26 -14.60
C ALA A 1085 -58.87 52.23 -13.26
N GLU A 1086 -60.05 52.83 -13.23
CA GLU A 1086 -61.04 52.71 -12.16
C GLU A 1086 -61.87 51.45 -12.39
N TRP A 1087 -61.82 50.48 -11.47
CA TRP A 1087 -62.64 49.27 -11.52
C TRP A 1087 -64.06 49.55 -11.01
N LEU A 1088 -65.07 49.18 -11.80
CA LEU A 1088 -66.49 49.45 -11.53
C LEU A 1088 -67.31 48.19 -11.21
N GLY A 1089 -66.67 47.01 -11.17
CA GLY A 1089 -67.33 45.72 -10.99
C GLY A 1089 -67.34 44.88 -12.27
N THR A 1090 -68.33 43.99 -12.39
CA THR A 1090 -68.57 43.20 -13.60
C THR A 1090 -70.01 43.35 -14.08
N ASP A 1091 -70.26 43.07 -15.36
CA ASP A 1091 -71.62 42.95 -15.89
C ASP A 1091 -72.31 41.62 -15.49
N LEU A 1092 -73.55 41.43 -15.95
CA LEU A 1092 -74.36 40.22 -15.73
C LEU A 1092 -73.79 38.93 -16.35
N TYR A 1093 -72.66 39.01 -17.06
CA TYR A 1093 -71.94 37.92 -17.70
C TYR A 1093 -70.49 37.82 -17.18
N ASN A 1094 -70.21 38.38 -16.00
CA ASN A 1094 -68.90 38.45 -15.35
C ASN A 1094 -67.81 39.20 -16.14
N ALA A 1095 -68.17 40.02 -17.14
CA ALA A 1095 -67.21 40.82 -17.88
C ALA A 1095 -66.76 42.04 -17.05
N PRO A 1096 -65.43 42.27 -16.87
CA PRO A 1096 -64.90 43.50 -16.29
C PRO A 1096 -65.53 44.79 -16.81
N LEU A 1097 -65.95 45.65 -15.89
CA LEU A 1097 -66.33 47.03 -16.14
C LEU A 1097 -65.25 47.95 -15.57
N ILE A 1098 -64.61 48.72 -16.45
CA ILE A 1098 -63.52 49.66 -16.09
C ILE A 1098 -63.78 51.05 -16.67
N LYS A 1099 -63.08 52.06 -16.15
CA LYS A 1099 -63.22 53.46 -16.54
C LYS A 1099 -61.87 54.16 -16.45
N PHE A 1100 -61.67 55.22 -17.23
CA PHE A 1100 -60.46 56.04 -17.20
C PHE A 1100 -60.84 57.51 -16.99
N SER A 1101 -60.29 58.18 -15.97
CA SER A 1101 -60.61 59.58 -15.66
C SER A 1101 -59.73 60.61 -16.39
N ARG A 1102 -58.85 60.17 -17.30
CA ARG A 1102 -58.00 61.02 -18.13
C ARG A 1102 -57.85 60.46 -19.54
N GLN A 1103 -57.55 61.33 -20.50
CA GLN A 1103 -57.16 60.93 -21.85
C GLN A 1103 -55.76 60.28 -21.85
N GLY A 1104 -55.54 59.35 -22.78
CA GLY A 1104 -54.26 58.66 -22.95
C GLY A 1104 -54.42 57.28 -23.61
N ASP A 1105 -53.29 56.68 -24.00
CA ASP A 1105 -53.25 55.29 -24.41
C ASP A 1105 -53.02 54.40 -23.19
N TYR A 1106 -53.94 53.46 -22.96
CA TYR A 1106 -53.93 52.57 -21.81
C TYR A 1106 -53.86 51.11 -22.29
N TRP A 1107 -52.94 50.32 -21.74
CA TRP A 1107 -52.89 48.89 -22.02
C TRP A 1107 -53.88 48.14 -21.14
N ILE A 1108 -54.45 47.05 -21.64
CA ILE A 1108 -55.24 46.07 -20.88
C ILE A 1108 -54.62 44.70 -21.19
N LYS A 1109 -54.37 43.88 -20.18
CA LYS A 1109 -53.78 42.55 -20.36
C LYS A 1109 -54.69 41.47 -19.77
N MET A 1110 -54.79 40.37 -20.51
CA MET A 1110 -55.52 39.17 -20.13
C MET A 1110 -54.53 38.01 -20.00
N TYR A 1111 -54.66 37.23 -18.94
CA TYR A 1111 -54.01 35.94 -18.75
C TYR A 1111 -55.08 34.85 -18.85
N ALA A 1112 -54.97 33.95 -19.82
CA ALA A 1112 -55.92 32.88 -20.08
C ALA A 1112 -55.23 31.52 -19.89
N THR A 1113 -55.77 30.68 -19.01
CA THR A 1113 -55.15 29.40 -18.62
C THR A 1113 -55.93 28.22 -19.19
N PHE A 1114 -55.20 27.27 -19.75
CA PHE A 1114 -55.70 26.02 -20.33
C PHE A 1114 -54.95 24.85 -19.68
N GLY A 1115 -55.59 24.18 -18.73
CA GLY A 1115 -55.03 23.19 -17.82
C GLY A 1115 -53.92 23.78 -16.95
N THR A 1116 -52.68 23.73 -17.46
CA THR A 1116 -51.46 24.26 -16.82
C THR A 1116 -50.71 25.27 -17.68
N CYS A 1117 -51.20 25.54 -18.90
CA CYS A 1117 -50.61 26.51 -19.83
C CYS A 1117 -51.30 27.86 -19.69
N THR A 1118 -50.61 28.87 -19.16
CA THR A 1118 -51.13 30.25 -19.09
C THR A 1118 -50.52 31.10 -20.19
N TYR A 1119 -51.36 31.49 -21.15
CA TYR A 1119 -51.01 32.45 -22.19
C TYR A 1119 -51.42 33.86 -21.75
N ASN A 1120 -50.77 34.89 -22.31
CA ASN A 1120 -51.19 36.27 -22.08
C ASN A 1120 -51.32 37.05 -23.39
N LEU A 1121 -52.26 38.00 -23.42
CA LEU A 1121 -52.46 38.94 -24.52
C LEU A 1121 -52.65 40.34 -23.95
N GLN A 1122 -51.95 41.32 -24.53
CA GLN A 1122 -52.12 42.73 -24.22
C GLN A 1122 -52.72 43.47 -25.42
N LYS A 1123 -53.66 44.38 -25.18
CA LYS A 1123 -54.18 45.35 -26.16
C LYS A 1123 -54.04 46.76 -25.62
N VAL A 1124 -53.97 47.74 -26.50
CA VAL A 1124 -54.02 49.17 -26.15
C VAL A 1124 -55.38 49.72 -26.53
N VAL A 1125 -56.01 50.45 -25.61
CA VAL A 1125 -57.22 51.25 -25.85
C VAL A 1125 -56.85 52.73 -25.77
N ASN A 1126 -57.41 53.52 -26.69
CA ASN A 1126 -57.16 54.94 -26.79
C ASN A 1126 -58.31 55.71 -26.13
N ILE A 1127 -58.01 56.44 -25.05
CA ILE A 1127 -59.00 57.24 -24.33
C ILE A 1127 -58.84 58.71 -24.73
N GLN A 1128 -59.92 59.28 -25.26
CA GLN A 1128 -60.04 60.66 -25.70
C GLN A 1128 -60.40 61.59 -24.51
N PRO A 1129 -60.27 62.94 -24.64
CA PRO A 1129 -60.72 63.86 -23.60
C PRO A 1129 -62.18 63.63 -23.19
N TYR A 1130 -62.50 63.98 -21.94
CA TYR A 1130 -63.88 63.96 -21.45
C TYR A 1130 -64.71 65.01 -22.21
N ASP A 1131 -65.84 64.58 -22.77
CA ASP A 1131 -66.82 65.46 -23.42
C ASP A 1131 -67.96 65.78 -22.43
N PRO A 1132 -68.02 67.01 -21.87
CA PRO A 1132 -69.08 67.43 -20.95
C PRO A 1132 -70.43 67.71 -21.66
N LEU A 1133 -70.50 67.65 -22.98
CA LEU A 1133 -71.75 67.78 -23.75
C LEU A 1133 -72.44 66.42 -24.00
N ALA A 1134 -71.80 65.31 -23.64
CA ALA A 1134 -72.34 63.96 -23.73
C ALA A 1134 -73.43 63.69 -22.67
N ILE A 1135 -74.60 64.32 -22.82
CA ILE A 1135 -75.78 64.04 -21.98
C ILE A 1135 -76.29 62.61 -22.29
N PRO A 1136 -76.43 61.71 -21.30
CA PRO A 1136 -76.98 60.37 -21.50
C PRO A 1136 -78.50 60.43 -21.67
N VAL A 1137 -78.97 60.91 -22.83
CA VAL A 1137 -80.39 60.92 -23.18
C VAL A 1137 -80.80 59.51 -23.63
N TYR A 1138 -81.14 58.66 -22.67
CA TYR A 1138 -81.86 57.40 -22.92
C TYR A 1138 -83.36 57.63 -23.22
N GLN A 1139 -83.66 58.63 -24.06
CA GLN A 1139 -84.72 58.40 -25.03
C GLN A 1139 -84.13 57.43 -26.05
N LEU A 1140 -84.82 56.32 -26.29
CA LEU A 1140 -84.59 55.58 -27.53
C LEU A 1140 -84.62 56.61 -28.68
N PRO A 1141 -83.65 56.59 -29.61
CA PRO A 1141 -83.93 57.11 -30.94
C PRO A 1141 -85.27 56.49 -31.34
N VAL A 1142 -86.21 57.28 -31.83
CA VAL A 1142 -87.42 56.71 -32.46
C VAL A 1142 -86.91 56.11 -33.76
N SER A 1143 -86.37 54.90 -33.63
CA SER A 1143 -85.71 54.15 -34.69
C SER A 1143 -86.76 54.02 -35.75
N ILE A 1144 -86.57 54.76 -36.84
CA ILE A 1144 -87.49 54.73 -37.95
C ILE A 1144 -87.44 53.32 -38.50
N ILE A 1145 -86.28 52.67 -38.45
CA ILE A 1145 -86.05 51.25 -38.67
C ILE A 1145 -86.17 50.47 -37.34
N ASP A 1146 -87.40 50.21 -36.91
CA ASP A 1146 -87.74 49.36 -35.74
C ASP A 1146 -87.04 47.99 -35.85
N THR A 1147 -87.44 47.18 -36.82
CA THR A 1147 -86.99 45.78 -36.94
C THR A 1147 -86.53 45.48 -38.37
N VAL A 1148 -85.36 44.84 -38.52
CA VAL A 1148 -84.86 44.27 -39.78
C VAL A 1148 -84.60 42.79 -39.56
N ILE A 1149 -85.27 41.92 -40.30
CA ILE A 1149 -85.09 40.47 -40.27
C ILE A 1149 -84.65 40.01 -41.65
N VAL A 1150 -83.52 39.32 -41.70
CA VAL A 1150 -83.07 38.52 -42.84
C VAL A 1150 -83.43 37.06 -42.54
N SER A 1151 -84.27 36.44 -43.37
CA SER A 1151 -84.73 35.06 -43.14
C SER A 1151 -85.06 34.33 -44.46
N PRO A 1152 -84.65 33.05 -44.61
CA PRO A 1152 -83.71 32.31 -43.77
C PRO A 1152 -82.31 32.94 -43.80
N ASN A 1153 -81.40 32.49 -42.93
CA ASN A 1153 -79.99 32.90 -42.99
C ASN A 1153 -79.37 32.42 -44.34
N PRO A 1154 -78.72 33.28 -45.14
CA PRO A 1154 -78.74 33.11 -46.61
C PRO A 1154 -77.63 32.20 -47.18
N SER A 1155 -77.69 30.89 -46.91
CA SER A 1155 -76.65 29.93 -47.33
C SER A 1155 -76.22 30.04 -48.80
N GLN A 1156 -77.17 30.27 -49.73
CA GLN A 1156 -76.91 30.38 -51.17
C GLN A 1156 -77.22 31.78 -51.76
N GLY A 1157 -77.17 32.84 -50.94
CA GLY A 1157 -77.35 34.23 -51.41
C GLY A 1157 -78.81 34.64 -51.70
N TYR A 1158 -79.78 33.74 -51.56
CA TYR A 1158 -81.21 34.05 -51.59
C TYR A 1158 -81.79 34.19 -50.18
N PHE A 1159 -82.56 35.26 -49.93
CA PHE A 1159 -83.24 35.50 -48.65
C PHE A 1159 -84.44 36.43 -48.78
N LYS A 1160 -85.28 36.49 -47.73
CA LYS A 1160 -86.30 37.54 -47.57
C LYS A 1160 -85.83 38.57 -46.55
N CYS A 1161 -86.04 39.83 -46.86
CA CYS A 1161 -85.81 40.95 -45.96
C CYS A 1161 -87.17 41.51 -45.52
N ARG A 1162 -87.45 41.46 -44.21
CA ARG A 1162 -88.61 42.11 -43.57
C ARG A 1162 -88.11 43.31 -42.79
N ILE A 1163 -88.51 44.50 -43.20
CA ILE A 1163 -88.16 45.78 -42.58
C ILE A 1163 -89.45 46.42 -42.08
N GLN A 1164 -89.59 46.56 -40.76
CA GLN A 1164 -90.70 47.25 -40.14
C GLN A 1164 -90.24 48.64 -39.71
N LEU A 1165 -91.02 49.67 -40.06
CA LEU A 1165 -90.72 51.06 -39.75
C LEU A 1165 -91.75 51.68 -38.79
N SER A 1166 -91.27 52.48 -37.84
CA SER A 1166 -92.13 53.23 -36.91
C SER A 1166 -92.81 54.45 -37.55
N LYS A 1167 -92.32 54.91 -38.71
CA LYS A 1167 -92.90 56.00 -39.51
C LYS A 1167 -92.67 55.76 -41.01
N LYS A 1168 -93.64 56.15 -41.86
CA LYS A 1168 -93.51 56.06 -43.31
C LYS A 1168 -92.39 56.99 -43.81
N GLN A 1169 -91.35 56.41 -44.40
CA GLN A 1169 -90.25 57.13 -45.07
C GLN A 1169 -89.79 56.39 -46.32
N GLN A 1170 -89.26 57.13 -47.29
CA GLN A 1170 -88.59 56.53 -48.44
C GLN A 1170 -87.38 55.74 -47.96
N THR A 1171 -87.27 54.49 -48.39
CA THR A 1171 -86.30 53.53 -47.82
C THR A 1171 -85.44 52.92 -48.91
N THR A 1172 -84.14 52.92 -48.71
CA THR A 1172 -83.15 52.26 -49.56
C THR A 1172 -82.56 51.07 -48.82
N VAL A 1173 -82.50 49.91 -49.47
CA VAL A 1173 -81.84 48.72 -48.94
C VAL A 1173 -80.70 48.36 -49.89
N SER A 1174 -79.49 48.27 -49.37
CA SER A 1174 -78.28 47.93 -50.12
C SER A 1174 -77.53 46.79 -49.45
N VAL A 1175 -76.92 45.92 -50.23
CA VAL A 1175 -76.08 44.81 -49.73
C VAL A 1175 -74.65 45.04 -50.18
N TYR A 1176 -73.71 44.91 -49.25
CA TYR A 1176 -72.27 45.07 -49.48
C TYR A 1176 -71.50 43.79 -49.09
N ASP A 1177 -70.37 43.54 -49.75
CA ASP A 1177 -69.35 42.63 -49.20
C ASP A 1177 -68.48 43.34 -48.14
N LEU A 1178 -67.60 42.60 -47.45
CA LEU A 1178 -66.67 43.19 -46.47
C LEU A 1178 -65.62 44.14 -47.07
N ASN A 1179 -65.45 44.17 -48.39
CA ASN A 1179 -64.57 45.12 -49.09
C ASN A 1179 -65.28 46.44 -49.42
N GLY A 1180 -66.59 46.55 -49.14
CA GLY A 1180 -67.42 47.71 -49.45
C GLY A 1180 -67.99 47.71 -50.88
N HIS A 1181 -67.87 46.62 -51.64
CA HIS A 1181 -68.47 46.48 -52.96
C HIS A 1181 -69.99 46.28 -52.83
N MET A 1182 -70.77 47.14 -53.48
CA MET A 1182 -72.25 47.07 -53.43
C MET A 1182 -72.77 45.99 -54.39
N ILE A 1183 -73.24 44.88 -53.83
CA ILE A 1183 -73.74 43.69 -54.56
C ILE A 1183 -75.16 43.91 -55.10
N ALA A 1184 -76.03 44.52 -54.30
CA ALA A 1184 -77.42 44.77 -54.66
C ALA A 1184 -77.94 46.07 -54.03
N ARG A 1185 -78.90 46.73 -54.68
CA ARG A 1185 -79.61 47.88 -54.13
C ARG A 1185 -81.05 47.95 -54.65
N LYS A 1186 -82.00 48.15 -53.74
CA LYS A 1186 -83.42 48.41 -54.03
C LYS A 1186 -83.88 49.66 -53.27
N GLN A 1187 -84.86 50.38 -53.80
CA GLN A 1187 -85.44 51.56 -53.16
C GLN A 1187 -86.97 51.47 -53.21
N TYR A 1188 -87.61 51.78 -52.08
CA TYR A 1188 -89.03 51.55 -51.84
C TYR A 1188 -89.75 52.87 -51.54
N ALA A 1189 -91.01 52.96 -51.96
CA ALA A 1189 -91.88 54.08 -51.65
C ALA A 1189 -92.23 54.11 -50.14
N PRO A 1190 -92.63 55.28 -49.57
CA PRO A 1190 -92.84 55.42 -48.13
C PRO A 1190 -93.89 54.47 -47.51
N GLY A 1191 -93.43 53.49 -46.73
CA GLY A 1191 -94.24 52.45 -46.09
C GLY A 1191 -93.90 52.24 -44.60
N LEU A 1192 -94.74 51.50 -43.88
CA LEU A 1192 -94.47 51.07 -42.48
C LEU A 1192 -93.93 49.63 -42.40
N LEU A 1193 -94.02 48.88 -43.50
CA LEU A 1193 -93.54 47.52 -43.61
C LEU A 1193 -93.09 47.32 -45.06
N ILE A 1194 -91.90 46.76 -45.24
CA ILE A 1194 -91.33 46.34 -46.52
C ILE A 1194 -90.99 44.86 -46.36
N GLU A 1195 -91.56 44.02 -47.21
CA GLU A 1195 -91.22 42.60 -47.31
C GLU A 1195 -90.90 42.28 -48.77
N ASP A 1196 -89.66 41.91 -49.03
CA ASP A 1196 -89.16 41.64 -50.37
C ASP A 1196 -88.11 40.52 -50.34
N SER A 1197 -87.94 39.85 -51.47
CA SER A 1197 -86.91 38.82 -51.65
C SER A 1197 -85.67 39.43 -52.32
N PHE A 1198 -84.50 39.05 -51.83
CA PHE A 1198 -83.22 39.36 -52.43
C PHE A 1198 -82.63 38.05 -52.96
N ASP A 1199 -82.26 38.06 -54.23
CA ASP A 1199 -81.39 37.07 -54.85
C ASP A 1199 -80.10 37.82 -55.22
N LEU A 1200 -78.98 37.45 -54.60
CA LEU A 1200 -77.68 38.02 -54.92
C LEU A 1200 -76.98 37.28 -56.07
N GLY A 1201 -77.56 36.17 -56.55
CA GLY A 1201 -76.91 35.26 -57.48
C GLY A 1201 -75.69 34.55 -56.86
N LYS A 1202 -74.75 34.15 -57.73
CA LYS A 1202 -73.53 33.43 -57.32
C LYS A 1202 -72.47 34.35 -56.68
N VAL A 1203 -72.74 34.79 -55.45
CA VAL A 1203 -71.74 35.46 -54.60
C VAL A 1203 -70.85 34.46 -53.88
N LEU A 1204 -69.63 34.86 -53.50
CA LEU A 1204 -68.67 34.01 -52.79
C LEU A 1204 -69.13 33.68 -51.37
N SER A 1205 -68.60 32.61 -50.77
CA SER A 1205 -68.80 32.34 -49.35
C SER A 1205 -68.08 33.40 -48.49
N GLY A 1206 -68.79 33.98 -47.51
CA GLY A 1206 -68.27 35.06 -46.67
C GLY A 1206 -69.36 35.80 -45.89
N MET A 1207 -68.97 36.81 -45.12
CA MET A 1207 -69.92 37.76 -44.53
C MET A 1207 -70.29 38.87 -45.51
N TYR A 1208 -71.55 39.27 -45.46
CA TYR A 1208 -72.15 40.36 -46.21
C TYR A 1208 -72.93 41.27 -45.26
N LEU A 1209 -73.09 42.54 -45.63
CA LEU A 1209 -73.73 43.56 -44.82
C LEU A 1209 -74.98 44.10 -45.54
N LEU A 1210 -76.16 43.84 -44.99
CA LEU A 1210 -77.41 44.47 -45.44
C LEU A 1210 -77.59 45.80 -44.71
N ARG A 1211 -77.49 46.90 -45.45
CA ARG A 1211 -77.67 48.27 -44.96
C ARG A 1211 -79.04 48.81 -45.39
N VAL A 1212 -79.89 49.10 -44.41
CA VAL A 1212 -81.15 49.81 -44.58
C VAL A 1212 -80.92 51.30 -44.28
N ILE A 1213 -81.42 52.20 -45.12
CA ILE A 1213 -81.32 53.66 -44.96
C ILE A 1213 -82.69 54.28 -45.24
N THR A 1214 -83.24 55.05 -44.30
CA THR A 1214 -84.39 55.95 -44.53
C THR A 1214 -83.90 57.40 -44.62
N GLU A 1215 -84.81 58.37 -44.68
CA GLU A 1215 -84.44 59.79 -44.75
C GLU A 1215 -83.63 60.26 -43.52
N ASN A 1216 -83.84 59.66 -42.33
CA ASN A 1216 -83.23 60.10 -41.06
C ASN A 1216 -82.64 58.96 -40.19
N ASP A 1217 -82.62 57.70 -40.65
CA ASP A 1217 -82.16 56.54 -39.88
C ASP A 1217 -81.40 55.55 -40.79
N SER A 1218 -80.47 54.78 -40.23
CA SER A 1218 -79.76 53.73 -40.96
C SER A 1218 -79.34 52.56 -40.06
N LYS A 1219 -79.58 51.33 -40.52
CA LYS A 1219 -79.38 50.10 -39.74
C LYS A 1219 -78.68 49.03 -40.58
N ASP A 1220 -77.57 48.53 -40.07
CA ASP A 1220 -76.77 47.48 -40.71
C ASP A 1220 -77.04 46.13 -40.04
N VAL A 1221 -77.20 45.08 -40.85
CA VAL A 1221 -77.36 43.69 -40.42
C VAL A 1221 -76.34 42.82 -41.15
N PRO A 1222 -75.33 42.27 -40.45
CA PRO A 1222 -74.42 41.30 -41.03
C PRO A 1222 -75.09 39.93 -41.16
N PHE A 1223 -74.78 39.21 -42.24
CA PHE A 1223 -75.21 37.83 -42.48
C PHE A 1223 -74.10 37.04 -43.18
N ILE A 1224 -74.18 35.71 -43.17
CA ILE A 1224 -73.21 34.83 -43.82
C ILE A 1224 -73.85 34.16 -45.03
N VAL A 1225 -73.15 34.19 -46.17
CA VAL A 1225 -73.40 33.28 -47.29
C VAL A 1225 -72.38 32.16 -47.22
N SER A 1226 -72.84 30.91 -47.35
CA SER A 1226 -72.01 29.71 -47.18
C SER A 1226 -72.39 28.68 -48.25
N GLN A 1227 -71.67 28.70 -49.37
CA GLN A 1227 -71.79 27.67 -50.38
C GLN A 1227 -71.42 26.31 -49.76
N PHE A 1228 -72.38 25.39 -49.76
CA PHE A 1228 -72.21 23.95 -49.63
C PHE A 1228 -72.31 23.33 -51.04
#